data_AF-A0A7V2ICF3-F1
#
_entry.id   AF-A0A7V2ICF3-F1
#
_cell.length_a   1.000
_cell.length_b   1.000
_cell.length_c   1.000
_cell.angle_alpha   90.00
_cell.angle_beta   90.00
_cell.angle_gamma   90.00
#
_symmetry.space_group_name_H-M   'P 1'
#
loop_
_entity.id
_entity.type
_entity.pdbx_description
1 polymer ?
#
loop_
_entity_poly.entity_id
_entity_poly.type
_entity_poly.pdbx_seq_one_letter_code
_entity_poly.pdbx_strand_id
1 'polypeptide(L)'
;MTPRLRLLNVGAGDWPLPGFLNLDRAPGADVRLDAALSLPFRTSAVDAIYCEHFLEHLSQAEGAAFLRECRRVLRPQGVLRVVTPDLAGLVRQYWSPHWRDAEWDRHGYDWLATPCEMLNLALRAWGHRWVYDEEELVRLARLAGLTPCRRYEPGQSQTPALRGLEHRGGPQLIVEFVKARTPDPDPTPLVSVLIPAFKPRHFRAALESVLAQTYRPLEIVVSDDSPDDTIGRIVSATAAGDVRLVYLRNPRPLGELANTRQALAHARGAYVKILHDDDRLLPACLARQVAVLRADPDVTLVTAHRALIDADDQPLPEDDTTRRPVPCDARLDGESVVNVVLAKLCNFIGEPSATLFRRRDVPVDLWSFAGRSVPSNTDVALWLSLLSQGDLAYLTETLCLYRRHPRQQQRERGFLERAGDAWAQMRADGLRLGFLRGPGPWPLRWRPLGPPVSATARLELAPASTLERVGWALKRLEGCLGRGDAVGAWRLAVHALDLLHQARAEFPGLAEDAAAIEATLGATLEAVAGAVPVALRRQRPAPCSLAAATGASRPDPVRPAPDAPAPAGGETPTSGARGEAAPAGVPPEAAVTAGSDGPATTVIVRTRGDVVRLGRCLAGLAASRSDTSVEVLVVADGPAGAPVGELRAVVAAHGARLLVLDGAPSAARALNAAAHGARGRFLVFLHDDVVPRPGWLDALRAPAEADPAVGVVGAKLLIPGTLQVQHAGLAFGATRTPYPLYQGWNADHP
;
A
#
# COMPACT_ATOMS: atom_id res chain seq x y z
N MET A 1 28.58 29.24 19.64
CA MET A 1 27.13 29.45 19.46
C MET A 1 26.44 28.12 19.72
N THR A 2 25.64 28.01 20.77
CA THR A 2 24.80 26.82 21.05
C THR A 2 23.82 26.64 19.88
N PRO A 3 23.66 25.42 19.33
CA PRO A 3 22.70 25.19 18.26
C PRO A 3 21.30 25.53 18.79
N ARG A 4 20.60 26.44 18.11
CA ARG A 4 19.22 26.84 18.44
C ARG A 4 18.33 25.60 18.32
N LEU A 5 17.70 25.18 19.42
CA LEU A 5 16.76 24.06 19.42
C LEU A 5 15.64 24.32 18.42
N ARG A 6 15.27 23.28 17.66
CA ARG A 6 14.26 23.29 16.61
C ARG A 6 12.98 22.67 17.18
N LEU A 7 12.11 23.53 17.69
CA LEU A 7 10.90 23.15 18.41
C LEU A 7 9.67 23.46 17.55
N LEU A 8 8.73 22.51 17.45
CA LEU A 8 7.47 22.68 16.73
C LEU A 8 6.28 22.69 17.70
N ASN A 9 5.35 23.62 17.52
CA ASN A 9 4.06 23.64 18.20
C ASN A 9 2.95 23.36 17.18
N VAL A 10 2.40 22.15 17.16
CA VAL A 10 1.42 21.71 16.15
C VAL A 10 0.01 21.80 16.72
N GLY A 11 -0.90 22.42 15.97
CA GLY A 11 -2.25 22.71 16.44
C GLY A 11 -2.24 23.89 17.41
N ALA A 12 -1.45 24.91 17.11
CA ALA A 12 -1.22 26.05 18.01
C ALA A 12 -2.50 26.84 18.33
N GLY A 13 -3.52 26.77 17.47
CA GLY A 13 -4.76 27.54 17.60
C GLY A 13 -4.48 29.03 17.83
N ASP A 14 -5.15 29.61 18.83
CA ASP A 14 -4.96 31.00 19.25
C ASP A 14 -3.83 31.19 20.29
N TRP A 15 -3.05 30.14 20.58
CA TRP A 15 -2.02 30.12 21.64
C TRP A 15 -0.63 29.77 21.08
N PRO A 16 0.00 30.67 20.31
CA PRO A 16 1.36 30.46 19.82
C PRO A 16 2.37 30.48 20.97
N LEU A 17 3.35 29.57 20.93
CA LEU A 17 4.40 29.45 21.93
C LEU A 17 5.67 30.18 21.48
N PRO A 18 6.19 31.12 22.30
CA PRO A 18 7.46 31.79 22.01
C PRO A 18 8.62 30.80 21.92
N GLY A 19 9.45 30.92 20.89
CA GLY A 19 10.61 30.04 20.67
C GLY A 19 10.28 28.71 19.96
N PHE A 20 9.01 28.46 19.65
CA PHE A 20 8.56 27.39 18.78
C PHE A 20 8.25 27.93 17.38
N LEU A 21 8.32 27.05 16.38
CA LEU A 21 7.67 27.28 15.10
C LEU A 21 6.22 26.78 15.24
N ASN A 22 5.26 27.69 15.15
CA ASN A 22 3.85 27.41 15.38
C ASN A 22 3.17 27.01 14.06
N LEU A 23 2.49 25.88 14.05
CA LEU A 23 1.85 25.30 12.87
C LEU A 23 0.36 25.10 13.12
N ASP A 24 -0.48 25.69 12.28
CA ASP A 24 -1.94 25.57 12.36
C ASP A 24 -2.60 25.89 11.01
N ARG A 25 -3.89 25.60 10.86
CA ARG A 25 -4.70 26.09 9.73
C ARG A 25 -5.11 27.55 9.91
N ALA A 26 -5.13 28.03 11.16
CA ALA A 26 -5.45 29.40 11.53
C ALA A 26 -4.46 30.41 10.93
N PRO A 27 -4.92 31.62 10.56
CA PRO A 27 -4.07 32.65 9.95
C PRO A 27 -2.98 33.22 10.87
N GLY A 28 -3.06 32.97 12.19
CA GLY A 28 -2.10 33.46 13.18
C GLY A 28 -0.84 32.59 13.37
N ALA A 29 -0.74 31.44 12.69
CA ALA A 29 0.41 30.53 12.82
C ALA A 29 1.60 30.97 11.95
N ASP A 30 2.82 30.64 12.38
CA ASP A 30 4.05 30.91 11.62
C ASP A 30 4.07 30.14 10.29
N VAL A 31 3.53 28.92 10.28
CA VAL A 31 3.36 28.09 9.08
C VAL A 31 1.92 27.64 9.00
N ARG A 32 1.18 28.16 8.01
CA ARG A 32 -0.20 27.76 7.77
C ARG A 32 -0.25 26.40 7.07
N LEU A 33 -0.69 25.35 7.77
CA LEU A 33 -0.78 24.02 7.21
C LEU A 33 -1.85 23.16 7.88
N ASP A 34 -2.35 22.17 7.15
CA ASP A 34 -3.20 21.11 7.70
C ASP A 34 -2.33 19.96 8.22
N ALA A 35 -2.17 19.86 9.54
CA ALA A 35 -1.30 18.86 10.16
C ALA A 35 -1.86 17.43 10.08
N ALA A 36 -3.07 17.22 9.57
CA ALA A 36 -3.54 15.90 9.14
C ALA A 36 -2.78 15.39 7.89
N LEU A 37 -2.17 16.30 7.14
CA LEU A 37 -1.30 16.03 5.99
C LEU A 37 0.17 15.89 6.41
N SER A 38 1.05 15.65 5.44
CA SER A 38 2.49 15.50 5.70
C SER A 38 3.14 16.79 6.20
N LEU A 39 4.01 16.67 7.19
CA LEU A 39 4.74 17.81 7.74
C LEU A 39 5.84 18.26 6.76
N PRO A 40 5.98 19.57 6.43
CA PRO A 40 6.87 20.08 5.39
C PRO A 40 8.36 20.13 5.80
N PHE A 41 8.80 19.21 6.65
CA PHE A 41 10.17 19.11 7.15
C PHE A 41 10.86 17.87 6.61
N ARG A 42 12.19 17.94 6.47
CA ARG A 42 13.00 16.77 6.14
C ARG A 42 12.98 15.76 7.29
N THR A 43 13.28 14.51 6.97
CA THR A 43 13.48 13.45 7.98
C THR A 43 14.58 13.87 8.97
N SER A 44 14.35 13.64 10.26
CA SER A 44 15.33 13.93 11.33
C SER A 44 15.78 15.39 11.42
N ALA A 45 14.87 16.34 11.22
CA ALA A 45 15.15 17.78 11.21
C ALA A 45 14.76 18.53 12.50
N VAL A 46 13.93 17.93 13.36
CA VAL A 46 13.26 18.56 14.51
C VAL A 46 13.73 17.96 15.84
N ASP A 47 13.92 18.79 16.85
CA ASP A 47 14.42 18.37 18.17
C ASP A 47 13.27 17.98 19.12
N ALA A 48 12.18 18.75 19.12
CA ALA A 48 10.98 18.40 19.86
C ALA A 48 9.70 18.92 19.17
N ILE A 49 8.60 18.21 19.41
CA ILE A 49 7.25 18.56 18.95
C ILE A 49 6.35 18.63 20.18
N TYR A 50 5.62 19.72 20.30
CA TYR A 50 4.53 19.90 21.25
C TYR A 50 3.22 19.95 20.48
N CYS A 51 2.19 19.31 21.02
CA CYS A 51 0.86 19.24 20.44
C CYS A 51 -0.15 19.17 21.60
N GLU A 52 -0.99 20.19 21.74
CA GLU A 52 -1.99 20.30 22.79
C GLU A 52 -3.38 20.45 22.20
N HIS A 53 -4.31 19.56 22.61
CA HIS A 53 -5.71 19.54 22.20
C HIS A 53 -5.90 19.67 20.67
N PHE A 54 -5.14 18.87 19.93
CA PHE A 54 -5.18 18.76 18.47
C PHE A 54 -5.46 17.33 18.01
N LEU A 55 -4.79 16.34 18.60
CA LEU A 55 -4.81 14.96 18.14
C LEU A 55 -6.23 14.35 18.17
N GLU A 56 -7.07 14.78 19.11
CA GLU A 56 -8.46 14.34 19.27
C GLU A 56 -9.40 14.81 18.16
N HIS A 57 -9.02 15.85 17.43
CA HIS A 57 -9.75 16.35 16.26
C HIS A 57 -9.46 15.53 15.00
N LEU A 58 -8.48 14.64 15.04
CA LEU A 58 -8.17 13.70 13.97
C LEU A 58 -8.95 12.40 14.17
N SER A 59 -9.36 11.75 13.08
CA SER A 59 -9.74 10.34 13.18
C SER A 59 -8.54 9.49 13.62
N GLN A 60 -8.80 8.30 14.16
CA GLN A 60 -7.74 7.37 14.55
C GLN A 60 -6.70 7.14 13.44
N ALA A 61 -7.14 7.01 12.18
CA ALA A 61 -6.26 6.79 11.04
C ALA A 61 -5.40 8.03 10.72
N GLU A 62 -5.97 9.23 10.79
CA GLU A 62 -5.22 10.49 10.64
C GLU A 62 -4.24 10.69 11.79
N GLY A 63 -4.64 10.38 13.03
CA GLY A 63 -3.78 10.42 14.22
C GLY A 63 -2.59 9.45 14.11
N ALA A 64 -2.83 8.21 13.68
CA ALA A 64 -1.76 7.23 13.44
C ALA A 64 -0.76 7.72 12.38
N ALA A 65 -1.26 8.31 11.29
CA ALA A 65 -0.41 8.89 10.27
C ALA A 65 0.36 10.13 10.74
N PHE A 66 -0.28 10.99 11.54
CA PHE A 66 0.37 12.14 12.18
C PHE A 66 1.51 11.70 13.09
N LEU A 67 1.32 10.67 13.92
CA LEU A 67 2.39 10.12 14.77
C LEU A 67 3.57 9.58 13.94
N ARG A 68 3.32 8.94 12.80
CA ARG A 68 4.38 8.50 11.87
C ARG A 68 5.14 9.68 11.26
N GLU A 69 4.44 10.76 10.93
CA GLU A 69 5.04 12.01 10.43
C GLU A 69 5.89 12.71 11.51
N CYS A 70 5.40 12.78 12.75
CA CYS A 70 6.18 13.23 13.90
C CYS A 70 7.46 12.40 14.05
N ARG A 71 7.37 11.06 14.03
CA ARG A 71 8.54 10.17 14.05
C ARG A 71 9.50 10.43 12.87
N ARG A 72 8.97 10.71 11.68
CA ARG A 72 9.79 10.99 10.49
C ARG A 72 10.62 12.26 10.70
N VAL A 73 10.00 13.36 11.13
CA VAL A 73 10.68 14.66 11.23
C VAL A 73 11.54 14.80 12.49
N LEU A 74 11.24 14.06 13.56
CA LEU A 74 12.08 14.04 14.76
C LEU A 74 13.47 13.45 14.48
N ARG A 75 14.51 14.11 15.00
CA ARG A 75 15.86 13.54 15.06
C ARG A 75 15.89 12.34 16.01
N PRO A 76 16.90 11.46 15.92
CA PRO A 76 17.16 10.47 16.97
C PRO A 76 17.19 11.13 18.36
N GLN A 77 16.49 10.52 19.33
CA GLN A 77 16.27 11.06 20.69
C GLN A 77 15.45 12.36 20.76
N GLY A 78 14.83 12.78 19.65
CA GLY A 78 13.87 13.87 19.65
C GLY A 78 12.57 13.47 20.36
N VAL A 79 11.91 14.45 20.98
CA VAL A 79 10.76 14.23 21.88
C VAL A 79 9.47 14.74 21.24
N LEU A 80 8.43 13.92 21.22
CA LEU A 80 7.05 14.33 20.96
C LEU A 80 6.30 14.38 22.29
N ARG A 81 5.72 15.52 22.64
CA ARG A 81 4.80 15.66 23.76
C ARG A 81 3.38 15.86 23.23
N VAL A 82 2.50 14.95 23.62
CA VAL A 82 1.08 14.99 23.26
C VAL A 82 0.30 15.30 24.53
N VAL A 83 -0.56 16.32 24.43
CA VAL A 83 -1.53 16.71 25.44
C VAL A 83 -2.91 16.62 24.78
N THR A 84 -3.79 15.82 25.34
CA THR A 84 -5.16 15.56 24.81
C THR A 84 -6.12 15.37 25.99
N PRO A 85 -7.45 15.48 25.81
CA PRO A 85 -8.39 15.08 26.85
C PRO A 85 -8.18 13.63 27.31
N ASP A 86 -8.23 13.37 28.63
CA ASP A 86 -8.06 12.02 29.20
C ASP A 86 -9.40 11.27 29.25
N LEU A 87 -9.60 10.30 28.36
CA LEU A 87 -10.80 9.45 28.36
C LEU A 87 -11.01 8.73 29.69
N ALA A 88 -9.95 8.19 30.30
CA ALA A 88 -10.06 7.50 31.58
C ALA A 88 -10.41 8.49 32.70
N GLY A 89 -9.91 9.72 32.61
CA GLY A 89 -10.27 10.83 33.49
C GLY A 89 -11.76 11.19 33.38
N LEU A 90 -12.26 11.34 32.15
CA LEU A 90 -13.67 11.60 31.88
C LEU A 90 -14.60 10.49 32.38
N VAL A 91 -14.21 9.22 32.22
CA VAL A 91 -14.97 8.07 32.75
C VAL A 91 -14.96 8.05 34.28
N ARG A 92 -13.83 8.36 34.92
CA ARG A 92 -13.78 8.52 36.38
C ARG A 92 -14.67 9.66 36.86
N GLN A 93 -14.67 10.79 36.15
CA GLN A 93 -15.54 11.92 36.43
C GLN A 93 -17.01 11.54 36.29
N TYR A 94 -17.39 10.82 35.22
CA TYR A 94 -18.75 10.30 35.01
C TYR A 94 -19.27 9.47 36.20
N TRP A 95 -18.40 8.69 36.84
CA TRP A 95 -18.75 7.85 38.00
C TRP A 95 -18.65 8.57 39.35
N SER A 96 -18.22 9.84 39.36
CA SER A 96 -18.02 10.63 40.58
C SER A 96 -19.34 11.26 41.06
N PRO A 97 -19.58 11.39 42.37
CA PRO A 97 -20.64 12.22 42.92
C PRO A 97 -20.53 13.70 42.51
N HIS A 98 -19.32 14.15 42.17
CA HIS A 98 -18.99 15.51 41.72
C HIS A 98 -18.65 15.52 40.22
N TRP A 99 -19.42 14.78 39.42
CA TRP A 99 -19.19 14.65 37.98
C TRP A 99 -19.24 16.00 37.24
N ARG A 100 -20.04 16.97 37.70
CA ARG A 100 -20.07 18.33 37.15
C ARG A 100 -19.14 19.24 37.96
N ASP A 101 -18.09 19.73 37.30
CA ASP A 101 -17.17 20.72 37.88
C ASP A 101 -17.38 22.12 37.28
N ALA A 102 -16.70 23.11 37.87
CA ALA A 102 -16.78 24.51 37.44
C ALA A 102 -16.09 24.80 36.08
N GLU A 103 -15.38 23.84 35.48
CA GLU A 103 -14.86 24.02 34.12
C GLU A 103 -16.00 23.99 33.10
N TRP A 104 -16.94 23.04 33.24
CA TRP A 104 -18.09 22.93 32.34
C TRP A 104 -18.93 24.21 32.31
N ASP A 105 -19.17 24.79 33.49
CA ASP A 105 -19.90 26.05 33.61
C ASP A 105 -19.15 27.21 32.95
N ARG A 106 -17.81 27.28 33.11
CA ARG A 106 -16.96 28.29 32.44
C ARG A 106 -17.00 28.20 30.91
N HIS A 107 -17.27 27.01 30.37
CA HIS A 107 -17.43 26.79 28.94
C HIS A 107 -18.89 26.96 28.45
N GLY A 108 -19.81 27.43 29.31
CA GLY A 108 -21.21 27.68 28.94
C GLY A 108 -22.11 26.45 28.94
N TYR A 109 -21.72 25.40 29.68
CA TYR A 109 -22.48 24.16 29.82
C TYR A 109 -23.16 24.05 31.19
N ASP A 110 -23.61 25.17 31.73
CA ASP A 110 -24.28 25.26 33.02
C ASP A 110 -25.68 24.60 33.05
N TRP A 111 -26.18 24.20 31.89
CA TRP A 111 -27.42 23.46 31.70
C TRP A 111 -27.26 21.94 31.83
N LEU A 112 -26.02 21.42 31.96
CA LEU A 112 -25.77 19.98 32.09
C LEU A 112 -26.55 19.37 33.25
N ALA A 113 -27.48 18.46 32.93
CA ALA A 113 -28.39 17.86 33.89
C ALA A 113 -27.94 16.46 34.34
N THR A 114 -27.16 15.75 33.51
CA THR A 114 -26.74 14.38 33.83
C THR A 114 -25.27 14.10 33.48
N PRO A 115 -24.61 13.12 34.14
CA PRO A 115 -23.28 12.66 33.75
C PRO A 115 -23.22 12.14 32.31
N CYS A 116 -24.33 11.60 31.80
CA CYS A 116 -24.44 11.10 30.43
C CYS A 116 -24.29 12.23 29.39
N GLU A 117 -24.91 13.39 29.63
CA GLU A 117 -24.79 14.56 28.77
C GLU A 117 -23.35 15.09 28.77
N MET A 118 -22.73 15.18 29.95
CA MET A 118 -21.33 15.59 30.10
C MET A 118 -20.40 14.67 29.29
N LEU A 119 -20.53 13.35 29.43
CA LEU A 119 -19.66 12.41 28.71
C LEU A 119 -19.88 12.48 27.19
N ASN A 120 -21.12 12.59 26.72
CA ASN A 120 -21.39 12.71 25.27
C ASN A 120 -20.84 14.02 24.70
N LEU A 121 -20.95 15.13 25.43
CA LEU A 121 -20.33 16.40 25.02
C LEU A 121 -18.80 16.27 24.98
N ALA A 122 -18.17 15.74 26.02
CA ALA A 122 -16.73 15.53 26.06
C ALA A 122 -16.20 14.73 24.84
N LEU A 123 -16.98 13.73 24.39
CA LEU A 123 -16.60 12.85 23.29
C LEU A 123 -16.92 13.38 21.89
N ARG A 124 -17.87 14.31 21.74
CA ARG A 124 -18.43 14.71 20.42
C ARG A 124 -18.44 16.20 20.15
N ALA A 125 -18.46 17.03 21.19
CA ALA A 125 -18.45 18.48 21.03
C ALA A 125 -17.08 18.96 20.51
N TRP A 126 -17.02 20.22 20.09
CA TRP A 126 -15.82 20.87 19.53
C TRP A 126 -15.20 20.16 18.31
N GLY A 127 -15.91 19.20 17.70
CA GLY A 127 -15.40 18.42 16.58
C GLY A 127 -14.39 17.36 16.98
N HIS A 128 -14.40 16.87 18.24
CA HIS A 128 -13.65 15.68 18.62
C HIS A 128 -14.10 14.49 17.77
N ARG A 129 -13.12 13.75 17.26
CA ARG A 129 -13.32 12.56 16.42
C ARG A 129 -12.78 11.30 17.08
N TRP A 130 -11.77 11.42 17.94
CA TRP A 130 -11.20 10.31 18.68
C TRP A 130 -10.58 10.77 19.99
N VAL A 131 -11.14 10.37 21.14
CA VAL A 131 -10.58 10.70 22.46
C VAL A 131 -9.74 9.53 22.96
N TYR A 132 -8.60 9.84 23.59
CA TYR A 132 -7.59 8.85 23.95
C TYR A 132 -7.56 8.59 25.46
N ASP A 133 -7.34 7.33 25.83
CA ASP A 133 -6.69 6.99 27.09
C ASP A 133 -5.20 6.71 26.84
N GLU A 134 -4.45 6.45 27.93
CA GLU A 134 -3.02 6.18 27.85
C GLU A 134 -2.72 4.91 27.04
N GLU A 135 -3.52 3.86 27.19
CA GLU A 135 -3.33 2.59 26.50
C GLU A 135 -3.39 2.76 24.99
N GLU A 136 -4.44 3.39 24.47
CA GLU A 136 -4.65 3.57 23.04
C GLU A 136 -3.60 4.52 22.44
N LEU A 137 -3.29 5.64 23.12
CA LEU A 137 -2.28 6.58 22.63
C LEU A 137 -0.89 5.93 22.57
N VAL A 138 -0.50 5.18 23.61
CA VAL A 138 0.76 4.44 23.63
C VAL A 138 0.78 3.35 22.57
N ARG A 139 -0.33 2.65 22.34
CA ARG A 139 -0.44 1.61 21.31
C ARG A 139 -0.20 2.19 19.92
N LEU A 140 -0.86 3.29 19.56
CA LEU A 140 -0.67 3.94 18.26
C LEU A 140 0.74 4.52 18.09
N ALA A 141 1.28 5.15 19.13
CA ALA A 141 2.64 5.69 19.10
C ALA A 141 3.69 4.58 18.87
N ARG A 142 3.55 3.42 19.53
CA ARG A 142 4.42 2.26 19.31
C ARG A 142 4.33 1.75 17.87
N LEU A 143 3.12 1.61 17.33
CA LEU A 143 2.91 1.21 15.94
C LEU A 143 3.51 2.21 14.94
N ALA A 144 3.54 3.49 15.30
CA ALA A 144 4.20 4.55 14.53
C ALA A 144 5.73 4.61 14.73
N GLY A 145 6.31 3.72 15.54
CA GLY A 145 7.76 3.67 15.79
C GLY A 145 8.27 4.67 16.83
N LEU A 146 7.39 5.18 17.69
CA LEU A 146 7.73 6.04 18.83
C LEU A 146 7.74 5.21 20.13
N THR A 147 8.73 5.46 20.99
CA THR A 147 8.85 4.78 22.28
C THR A 147 8.23 5.65 23.37
N PRO A 148 7.27 5.14 24.18
CA PRO A 148 6.72 5.90 25.29
C PRO A 148 7.78 6.13 26.37
N CYS A 149 7.85 7.34 26.89
CA CYS A 149 8.71 7.67 28.03
C CYS A 149 7.93 7.55 29.33
N ARG A 150 6.88 8.36 29.49
CA ARG A 150 6.10 8.47 30.73
C ARG A 150 4.84 9.31 30.51
N ARG A 151 3.81 9.06 31.33
CA ARG A 151 2.74 10.02 31.64
C ARG A 151 3.22 11.10 32.62
N TYR A 152 2.83 12.35 32.39
CA TYR A 152 3.21 13.49 33.22
C TYR A 152 1.98 14.19 33.81
N GLU A 153 2.22 14.89 34.92
CA GLU A 153 1.29 15.92 35.42
C GLU A 153 1.51 17.25 34.68
N PRO A 154 0.51 18.15 34.65
CA PRO A 154 0.64 19.47 34.04
C PRO A 154 1.90 20.22 34.52
N GLY A 155 2.60 20.87 33.60
CA GLY A 155 3.82 21.62 33.85
C GLY A 155 5.09 20.77 34.02
N GLN A 156 5.00 19.45 34.16
CA GLN A 156 6.16 18.58 34.33
C GLN A 156 6.70 18.05 32.99
N SER A 157 8.01 18.16 32.77
CA SER A 157 8.72 17.50 31.67
C SER A 157 10.19 17.25 32.02
N GLN A 158 10.74 16.12 31.56
CA GLN A 158 12.19 15.90 31.60
C GLN A 158 12.94 16.77 30.58
N THR A 159 12.27 17.18 29.50
CA THR A 159 12.81 18.08 28.48
C THR A 159 12.58 19.52 28.92
N PRO A 160 13.63 20.32 29.24
CA PRO A 160 13.44 21.66 29.81
C PRO A 160 12.60 22.60 28.94
N ALA A 161 12.70 22.47 27.62
CA ALA A 161 11.93 23.27 26.66
C ALA A 161 10.42 22.94 26.61
N LEU A 162 9.99 21.84 27.24
CA LEU A 162 8.60 21.36 27.23
C LEU A 162 7.90 21.49 28.60
N ARG A 163 8.49 22.25 29.55
CA ARG A 163 7.93 22.46 30.89
C ARG A 163 6.97 23.65 30.89
N GLY A 164 5.84 23.51 31.59
CA GLY A 164 4.90 24.61 31.81
C GLY A 164 4.24 25.14 30.54
N LEU A 165 4.05 24.28 29.53
CA LEU A 165 3.44 24.68 28.25
C LEU A 165 1.93 24.50 28.21
N GLU A 166 1.38 23.59 29.01
CA GLU A 166 -0.06 23.32 29.04
C GLU A 166 -0.82 24.56 29.51
N HIS A 167 -1.81 24.97 28.72
CA HIS A 167 -2.59 26.19 28.99
C HIS A 167 -4.05 25.89 29.33
N ARG A 168 -4.57 24.71 28.96
CA ARG A 168 -5.96 24.31 29.25
C ARG A 168 -6.09 23.68 30.64
N GLY A 169 -7.31 23.75 31.19
CA GLY A 169 -7.69 23.05 32.42
C GLY A 169 -8.15 21.60 32.18
N GLY A 170 -8.71 21.01 33.24
CA GLY A 170 -9.49 19.76 33.17
C GLY A 170 -8.67 18.47 33.16
N PRO A 171 -9.33 17.30 33.03
CA PRO A 171 -8.65 16.02 32.93
C PRO A 171 -7.83 15.90 31.63
N GLN A 172 -6.51 15.93 31.76
CA GLN A 172 -5.59 15.85 30.63
C GLN A 172 -4.76 14.57 30.65
N LEU A 173 -4.57 14.01 29.46
CA LEU A 173 -3.62 12.96 29.19
C LEU A 173 -2.38 13.60 28.56
N ILE A 174 -1.29 13.61 29.33
CA ILE A 174 -0.01 14.19 28.93
C ILE A 174 1.01 13.06 28.84
N VAL A 175 1.46 12.75 27.63
CA VAL A 175 2.42 11.67 27.39
C VAL A 175 3.54 12.16 26.50
N GLU A 176 4.78 11.83 26.89
CA GLU A 176 5.96 12.06 26.05
C GLU A 176 6.41 10.76 25.38
N PHE A 177 6.83 10.90 24.14
CA PHE A 177 7.38 9.86 23.31
C PHE A 177 8.72 10.29 22.74
N VAL A 178 9.61 9.32 22.50
CA VAL A 178 10.91 9.57 21.86
C VAL A 178 11.07 8.76 20.59
N LYS A 179 11.79 9.34 19.61
CA LYS A 179 12.38 8.57 18.52
C LYS A 179 13.64 7.86 19.02
N ALA A 180 13.49 6.70 19.65
CA ALA A 180 14.60 5.99 20.30
C ALA A 180 15.67 5.45 19.33
N ARG A 181 15.40 5.42 18.02
CA ARG A 181 16.26 4.81 17.00
C ARG A 181 17.57 5.59 16.82
N THR A 182 18.66 5.02 17.32
CA THR A 182 20.05 5.47 17.14
C THR A 182 20.86 4.41 16.40
N PRO A 183 21.96 4.79 15.71
CA PRO A 183 22.85 3.82 15.08
C PRO A 183 23.31 2.77 16.10
N ASP A 184 23.44 1.51 15.66
CA ASP A 184 23.88 0.47 16.58
C ASP A 184 25.36 0.70 16.93
N PRO A 185 25.71 0.82 18.23
CA PRO A 185 27.05 1.22 18.65
C PRO A 185 28.09 0.11 18.49
N ASP A 186 27.63 -1.15 18.41
CA ASP A 186 28.50 -2.29 18.16
C ASP A 186 28.93 -2.30 16.68
N PRO A 187 30.24 -2.22 16.37
CA PRO A 187 30.71 -2.31 14.99
C PRO A 187 30.52 -3.72 14.39
N THR A 188 30.33 -4.74 15.21
CA THR A 188 30.24 -6.16 14.83
C THR A 188 29.05 -6.84 15.49
N PRO A 189 27.81 -6.36 15.25
CA PRO A 189 26.63 -6.87 15.93
C PRO A 189 26.40 -8.36 15.64
N LEU A 190 26.11 -9.13 16.69
CA LEU A 190 25.79 -10.56 16.54
C LEU A 190 24.49 -10.75 15.73
N VAL A 191 24.53 -11.64 14.74
CA VAL A 191 23.35 -12.09 13.97
C VAL A 191 22.91 -13.47 14.45
N SER A 192 21.66 -13.61 14.87
CA SER A 192 21.03 -14.92 15.08
C SER A 192 20.38 -15.41 13.79
N VAL A 193 20.91 -16.48 13.21
CA VAL A 193 20.30 -17.17 12.08
C VAL A 193 19.41 -18.29 12.60
N LEU A 194 18.10 -18.10 12.49
CA LEU A 194 17.07 -19.01 12.95
C LEU A 194 16.70 -19.96 11.82
N ILE A 195 16.79 -21.27 12.06
CA ILE A 195 16.42 -22.29 11.09
C ILE A 195 15.31 -23.16 11.71
N PRO A 196 14.02 -22.84 11.49
CA PRO A 196 12.92 -23.73 11.83
C PRO A 196 12.95 -24.94 10.88
N ALA A 197 13.49 -26.07 11.34
CA ALA A 197 13.73 -27.26 10.54
C ALA A 197 12.59 -28.27 10.67
N PHE A 198 12.22 -28.88 9.55
CA PHE A 198 11.25 -29.97 9.47
C PHE A 198 11.61 -30.98 8.37
N LYS A 199 12.11 -30.53 7.22
CA LYS A 199 12.35 -31.33 6.02
C LYS A 199 13.85 -31.59 5.80
N PRO A 200 14.32 -32.85 5.87
CA PRO A 200 15.75 -33.14 5.80
C PRO A 200 16.37 -33.00 4.40
N ARG A 201 15.59 -33.05 3.31
CA ARG A 201 16.10 -33.14 1.93
C ARG A 201 17.11 -32.03 1.59
N HIS A 202 16.80 -30.79 1.95
CA HIS A 202 17.60 -29.61 1.59
C HIS A 202 18.30 -28.96 2.79
N PHE A 203 18.00 -29.41 4.01
CA PHE A 203 18.49 -28.83 5.24
C PHE A 203 20.02 -28.77 5.32
N ARG A 204 20.74 -29.81 4.84
CA ARG A 204 22.21 -29.80 4.79
C ARG A 204 22.73 -28.59 3.99
N ALA A 205 22.19 -28.36 2.80
CA ALA A 205 22.61 -27.26 1.94
C ALA A 205 22.25 -25.89 2.55
N ALA A 206 21.10 -25.78 3.22
CA ALA A 206 20.72 -24.58 3.97
C ALA A 206 21.73 -24.30 5.10
N LEU A 207 22.05 -25.30 5.93
CA LEU A 207 23.00 -25.18 7.03
C LEU A 207 24.42 -24.82 6.53
N GLU A 208 24.92 -25.51 5.51
CA GLU A 208 26.21 -25.20 4.88
C GLU A 208 26.27 -23.77 4.34
N SER A 209 25.15 -23.25 3.80
CA SER A 209 25.07 -21.87 3.29
C SER A 209 25.24 -20.81 4.38
N VAL A 210 24.82 -21.11 5.61
CA VAL A 210 25.02 -20.24 6.78
C VAL A 210 26.46 -20.33 7.28
N LEU A 211 27.01 -21.54 7.36
CA LEU A 211 28.41 -21.76 7.75
C LEU A 211 29.40 -21.06 6.80
N ALA A 212 29.03 -20.96 5.51
CA ALA A 212 29.81 -20.27 4.48
C ALA A 212 29.72 -18.73 4.52
N GLN A 213 28.86 -18.13 5.36
CA GLN A 213 28.67 -16.67 5.41
C GLN A 213 29.93 -15.92 5.82
N THR A 214 30.35 -14.95 5.01
CA THR A 214 31.55 -14.13 5.25
C THR A 214 31.49 -13.28 6.53
N TYR A 215 30.28 -12.92 6.98
CA TYR A 215 30.08 -12.28 8.27
C TYR A 215 30.22 -13.30 9.41
N ARG A 216 31.21 -13.12 10.30
CA ARG A 216 31.54 -14.10 11.35
C ARG A 216 30.84 -13.91 12.69
N PRO A 217 30.46 -12.70 13.14
CA PRO A 217 29.67 -12.50 14.35
C PRO A 217 28.24 -13.02 14.18
N LEU A 218 28.08 -14.34 14.11
CA LEU A 218 26.80 -15.01 13.99
C LEU A 218 26.70 -16.19 14.95
N GLU A 219 25.46 -16.53 15.26
CA GLU A 219 25.05 -17.79 15.87
C GLU A 219 23.97 -18.44 15.01
N ILE A 220 23.87 -19.76 15.07
CA ILE A 220 22.90 -20.55 14.31
C ILE A 220 21.99 -21.23 15.31
N VAL A 221 20.69 -20.97 15.25
CA VAL A 221 19.70 -21.61 16.13
C VAL A 221 18.81 -22.50 15.26
N VAL A 222 19.06 -23.80 15.31
CA VAL A 222 18.24 -24.81 14.64
C VAL A 222 17.18 -25.29 15.61
N SER A 223 15.90 -25.11 15.26
CA SER A 223 14.77 -25.62 16.04
C SER A 223 14.04 -26.68 15.21
N ASP A 224 14.10 -27.92 15.67
CA ASP A 224 13.81 -29.11 14.88
C ASP A 224 12.47 -29.75 15.25
N ASP A 225 11.54 -29.67 14.30
CA ASP A 225 10.20 -30.26 14.31
C ASP A 225 10.10 -31.56 13.50
N SER A 226 11.21 -32.09 12.94
CA SER A 226 11.15 -33.26 12.05
C SER A 226 10.57 -34.50 12.78
N PRO A 227 9.90 -35.42 12.08
CA PRO A 227 9.29 -36.60 12.72
C PRO A 227 10.32 -37.57 13.33
N ASP A 228 11.57 -37.55 12.86
CA ASP A 228 12.66 -38.42 13.30
C ASP A 228 13.96 -37.63 13.59
N ASP A 229 15.05 -38.32 13.90
CA ASP A 229 16.35 -37.74 14.28
C ASP A 229 17.21 -37.26 13.09
N THR A 230 16.68 -37.28 11.85
CA THR A 230 17.49 -37.07 10.65
C THR A 230 18.11 -35.68 10.62
N ILE A 231 17.38 -34.63 11.02
CA ILE A 231 17.92 -33.26 11.12
C ILE A 231 19.06 -33.20 12.14
N GLY A 232 18.88 -33.79 13.33
CA GLY A 232 19.92 -33.86 14.36
C GLY A 232 21.19 -34.59 13.89
N ARG A 233 21.04 -35.68 13.10
CA ARG A 233 22.17 -36.37 12.46
C ARG A 233 22.87 -35.49 11.42
N ILE A 234 22.13 -34.72 10.62
CA ILE A 234 22.71 -33.78 9.66
C ILE A 234 23.48 -32.66 10.38
N VAL A 235 22.90 -32.07 11.44
CA VAL A 235 23.57 -31.05 12.27
C VAL A 235 24.88 -31.61 12.82
N SER A 236 24.82 -32.79 13.44
CA SER A 236 25.98 -33.45 14.04
C SER A 236 27.08 -33.74 13.01
N ALA A 237 26.73 -34.13 11.78
CA ALA A 237 27.70 -34.44 10.73
C ALA A 237 28.28 -33.21 10.03
N THR A 238 27.56 -32.09 10.00
CA THR A 238 27.90 -30.90 9.18
C THR A 238 28.55 -29.80 10.00
N ALA A 239 28.20 -29.68 11.28
CA ALA A 239 28.64 -28.62 12.17
C ALA A 239 29.23 -29.17 13.48
N ALA A 240 29.80 -30.39 13.45
CA ALA A 240 30.45 -31.01 14.60
C ALA A 240 31.48 -30.05 15.21
N GLY A 241 31.25 -29.60 16.45
CA GLY A 241 32.19 -28.72 17.16
C GLY A 241 32.11 -27.23 16.79
N ASP A 242 31.16 -26.80 15.95
CA ASP A 242 30.92 -25.37 15.76
C ASP A 242 30.20 -24.79 16.98
N VAL A 243 30.96 -24.09 17.83
CA VAL A 243 30.48 -23.49 19.08
C VAL A 243 29.39 -22.41 18.87
N ARG A 244 29.14 -21.98 17.64
CA ARG A 244 28.12 -20.99 17.29
C ARG A 244 26.74 -21.61 17.08
N LEU A 245 26.64 -22.94 16.97
CA LEU A 245 25.39 -23.63 16.69
C LEU A 245 24.68 -24.08 17.97
N VAL A 246 23.40 -23.75 18.07
CA VAL A 246 22.47 -24.24 19.09
C VAL A 246 21.42 -25.10 18.38
N TYR A 247 21.35 -26.38 18.75
CA TYR A 247 20.35 -27.31 18.25
C TYR A 247 19.30 -27.59 19.31
N LEU A 248 18.03 -27.39 18.96
CA LEU A 248 16.87 -27.58 19.82
C LEU A 248 15.98 -28.64 19.18
N ARG A 249 15.81 -29.78 19.84
CA ARG A 249 14.88 -30.83 19.41
C ARG A 249 13.53 -30.65 20.10
N ASN A 250 12.47 -30.53 19.32
CA ASN A 250 11.12 -30.42 19.87
C ASN A 250 10.56 -31.80 20.23
N PRO A 251 9.98 -31.98 21.42
CA PRO A 251 9.36 -33.26 21.80
C PRO A 251 8.19 -33.67 20.91
N ARG A 252 7.50 -32.68 20.34
CA ARG A 252 6.40 -32.82 19.37
C ARG A 252 6.51 -31.68 18.35
N PRO A 253 6.10 -31.89 17.08
CA PRO A 253 6.09 -30.82 16.09
C PRO A 253 5.23 -29.65 16.56
N LEU A 254 5.82 -28.46 16.63
CA LEU A 254 5.15 -27.23 17.05
C LEU A 254 4.43 -26.54 15.88
N GLY A 255 4.84 -26.83 14.66
CA GLY A 255 4.42 -26.13 13.46
C GLY A 255 5.27 -24.88 13.21
N GLU A 256 5.40 -24.49 11.95
CA GLU A 256 6.35 -23.47 11.46
C GLU A 256 6.38 -22.19 12.31
N LEU A 257 5.20 -21.64 12.62
CA LEU A 257 5.08 -20.39 13.36
C LEU A 257 5.60 -20.49 14.79
N ALA A 258 5.26 -21.56 15.51
CA ALA A 258 5.70 -21.78 16.89
C ALA A 258 7.16 -22.25 16.95
N ASN A 259 7.59 -23.04 15.96
CA ASN A 259 8.97 -23.47 15.82
C ASN A 259 9.93 -22.28 15.60
N THR A 260 9.53 -21.32 14.76
CA THR A 260 10.29 -20.07 14.56
C THR A 260 10.31 -19.21 15.83
N ARG A 261 9.19 -19.12 16.57
CA ARG A 261 9.16 -18.42 17.86
C ARG A 261 10.09 -19.08 18.89
N GLN A 262 10.18 -20.41 18.90
CA GLN A 262 11.11 -21.13 19.77
C GLN A 262 12.57 -20.81 19.42
N ALA A 263 12.93 -20.82 18.13
CA ALA A 263 14.26 -20.41 17.70
C ALA A 263 14.57 -18.96 18.12
N LEU A 264 13.60 -18.04 17.92
CA LEU A 264 13.74 -16.65 18.32
C LEU A 264 13.91 -16.46 19.83
N ALA A 265 13.24 -17.27 20.65
CA ALA A 265 13.37 -17.22 22.12
C ALA A 265 14.79 -17.56 22.60
N HIS A 266 15.56 -18.31 21.81
CA HIS A 266 16.96 -18.66 22.09
C HIS A 266 17.96 -17.74 21.38
N ALA A 267 17.48 -16.78 20.58
CA ALA A 267 18.30 -15.82 19.85
C ALA A 267 18.89 -14.75 20.79
N ARG A 268 20.20 -14.56 20.74
CA ARG A 268 20.95 -13.56 21.51
C ARG A 268 21.39 -12.38 20.65
N GLY A 269 21.49 -12.58 19.35
CA GLY A 269 21.91 -11.57 18.37
C GLY A 269 21.10 -10.29 18.41
N ALA A 270 21.76 -9.17 18.11
CA ALA A 270 21.10 -7.89 17.91
C ALA A 270 20.21 -7.92 16.66
N TYR A 271 20.63 -8.69 15.66
CA TYR A 271 19.92 -8.88 14.39
C TYR A 271 19.43 -10.32 14.24
N VAL A 272 18.31 -10.47 13.55
CA VAL A 272 17.64 -11.74 13.29
C VAL A 272 17.56 -11.98 11.80
N LYS A 273 17.99 -13.18 11.40
CA LYS A 273 17.83 -13.76 10.08
C LYS A 273 17.00 -15.02 10.25
N ILE A 274 15.89 -15.16 9.53
CA ILE A 274 15.17 -16.45 9.47
C ILE A 274 15.58 -17.10 8.15
N LEU A 275 15.98 -18.36 8.18
CA LEU A 275 16.31 -19.14 7.00
C LEU A 275 15.44 -20.39 6.99
N HIS A 276 14.61 -20.55 5.97
CA HIS A 276 13.87 -21.79 5.79
C HIS A 276 14.82 -22.94 5.43
N ASP A 277 14.46 -24.15 5.85
CA ASP A 277 15.28 -25.36 5.74
C ASP A 277 15.48 -25.87 4.31
N ASP A 278 14.85 -25.26 3.32
CA ASP A 278 14.97 -25.55 1.89
C ASP A 278 15.62 -24.45 1.04
N ASP A 279 15.93 -23.30 1.64
CA ASP A 279 16.55 -22.14 0.99
C ASP A 279 18.06 -22.07 1.22
N ARG A 280 18.76 -21.24 0.42
CA ARG A 280 20.22 -21.06 0.52
C ARG A 280 20.61 -19.59 0.51
N LEU A 281 21.52 -19.21 1.41
CA LEU A 281 22.14 -17.89 1.41
C LEU A 281 23.42 -17.89 0.55
N LEU A 282 23.67 -16.80 -0.19
CA LEU A 282 24.97 -16.61 -0.83
C LEU A 282 26.00 -16.04 0.15
N PRO A 283 27.31 -16.28 -0.01
CA PRO A 283 28.32 -16.01 1.02
C PRO A 283 28.39 -14.56 1.55
N ALA A 284 28.00 -13.58 0.75
CA ALA A 284 28.02 -12.16 1.11
C ALA A 284 26.73 -11.65 1.77
N CYS A 285 25.68 -12.50 1.88
CA CYS A 285 24.34 -12.09 2.28
C CYS A 285 24.32 -11.33 3.61
N LEU A 286 24.80 -11.96 4.68
CA LEU A 286 24.79 -11.36 6.01
C LEU A 286 25.67 -10.11 6.10
N ALA A 287 26.86 -10.14 5.49
CA ALA A 287 27.78 -9.00 5.53
C ALA A 287 27.17 -7.75 4.88
N ARG A 288 26.49 -7.92 3.75
CA ARG A 288 25.81 -6.82 3.04
C ARG A 288 24.59 -6.31 3.81
N GLN A 289 23.77 -7.21 4.34
CA GLN A 289 22.56 -6.81 5.08
C GLN A 289 22.90 -6.11 6.40
N VAL A 290 23.89 -6.62 7.15
CA VAL A 290 24.39 -6.01 8.39
C VAL A 290 24.93 -4.60 8.14
N ALA A 291 25.73 -4.42 7.08
CA ALA A 291 26.35 -3.13 6.79
C ALA A 291 25.31 -2.01 6.62
N VAL A 292 24.21 -2.31 5.94
CA VAL A 292 23.12 -1.37 5.68
C VAL A 292 22.32 -1.09 6.94
N LEU A 293 21.91 -2.15 7.65
CA LEU A 293 21.10 -1.99 8.86
C LEU A 293 21.87 -1.19 9.91
N ARG A 294 23.17 -1.45 10.11
CA ARG A 294 24.02 -0.71 11.05
C ARG A 294 24.17 0.77 10.68
N ALA A 295 24.29 1.08 9.38
CA ALA A 295 24.56 2.43 8.90
C ALA A 295 23.36 3.38 9.05
N ASP A 296 22.13 2.86 8.99
CA ASP A 296 20.91 3.68 8.98
C ASP A 296 19.89 3.20 10.02
N PRO A 297 19.73 3.90 11.15
CA PRO A 297 18.81 3.49 12.21
C PRO A 297 17.33 3.62 11.84
N ASP A 298 16.99 4.36 10.79
CA ASP A 298 15.62 4.46 10.29
C ASP A 298 15.24 3.27 9.39
N VAL A 299 16.22 2.48 8.91
CA VAL A 299 15.93 1.22 8.20
C VAL A 299 15.60 0.14 9.22
N THR A 300 14.40 -0.42 9.17
CA THR A 300 13.93 -1.50 10.06
C THR A 300 14.05 -2.88 9.43
N LEU A 301 14.04 -2.93 8.11
CA LEU A 301 14.07 -4.15 7.33
C LEU A 301 15.05 -4.00 6.17
N VAL A 302 15.95 -4.98 6.01
CA VAL A 302 16.77 -5.11 4.80
C VAL A 302 16.29 -6.35 4.07
N THR A 303 16.06 -6.25 2.77
CA THR A 303 15.88 -7.39 1.88
C THR A 303 16.91 -7.34 0.76
N ALA A 304 17.24 -8.50 0.22
CA ALA A 304 18.06 -8.62 -0.97
C ALA A 304 17.29 -9.36 -2.06
N HIS A 305 17.68 -9.12 -3.31
CA HIS A 305 17.16 -9.88 -4.43
C HIS A 305 17.39 -11.38 -4.21
N ARG A 306 16.42 -12.18 -4.64
CA ARG A 306 16.43 -13.63 -4.52
C ARG A 306 16.17 -14.25 -5.89
N ALA A 307 16.97 -15.26 -6.25
CA ALA A 307 16.72 -16.03 -7.46
C ALA A 307 15.83 -17.24 -7.12
N LEU A 308 14.91 -17.55 -8.01
CA LEU A 308 14.07 -18.75 -7.88
C LEU A 308 14.83 -19.98 -8.35
N ILE A 309 14.77 -21.05 -7.58
CA ILE A 309 15.30 -22.37 -7.95
C ILE A 309 14.25 -23.46 -7.73
N ASP A 310 14.32 -24.54 -8.50
CA ASP A 310 13.46 -25.71 -8.34
C ASP A 310 13.98 -26.68 -7.27
N ALA A 311 13.45 -27.91 -7.21
CA ALA A 311 13.88 -28.92 -6.24
C ALA A 311 15.31 -29.44 -6.44
N ASP A 312 15.93 -29.19 -7.58
CA ASP A 312 17.23 -29.74 -8.00
C ASP A 312 18.24 -28.60 -8.27
N ASP A 313 18.01 -27.44 -7.65
CA ASP A 313 18.83 -26.22 -7.73
C ASP A 313 18.86 -25.57 -9.12
N GLN A 314 17.96 -25.95 -10.04
CA GLN A 314 17.91 -25.33 -11.36
C GLN A 314 17.17 -23.98 -11.30
N PRO A 315 17.67 -22.94 -11.98
CA PRO A 315 17.01 -21.63 -12.02
C PRO A 315 15.59 -21.71 -12.59
N LEU A 316 14.68 -20.97 -11.97
CA LEU A 316 13.32 -20.75 -12.45
C LEU A 316 13.16 -19.30 -12.95
N PRO A 317 12.24 -19.04 -13.89
CA PRO A 317 11.98 -17.68 -14.37
C PRO A 317 11.44 -16.79 -13.26
N GLU A 318 11.87 -15.54 -13.24
CA GLU A 318 11.33 -14.50 -12.34
C GLU A 318 9.84 -14.24 -12.61
N ASP A 319 9.15 -13.83 -11.57
CA ASP A 319 7.77 -13.35 -11.60
C ASP A 319 7.66 -12.00 -10.88
N ASP A 320 6.46 -11.43 -10.83
CA ASP A 320 6.25 -10.11 -10.24
C ASP A 320 6.57 -10.02 -8.74
N THR A 321 6.74 -11.16 -8.05
CA THR A 321 7.17 -11.19 -6.64
C THR A 321 8.68 -11.19 -6.46
N THR A 322 9.43 -11.49 -7.52
CA THR A 322 10.89 -11.67 -7.48
C THR A 322 11.65 -10.65 -8.31
N ARG A 323 10.99 -10.04 -9.31
CA ARG A 323 11.52 -8.90 -10.06
C ARG A 323 11.97 -7.78 -9.13
N ARG A 324 13.11 -7.17 -9.47
CA ARG A 324 13.65 -6.02 -8.74
C ARG A 324 12.70 -4.83 -8.84
N PRO A 325 12.20 -4.28 -7.72
CA PRO A 325 11.31 -3.12 -7.75
C PRO A 325 12.07 -1.81 -8.04
N VAL A 326 13.41 -1.82 -7.92
CA VAL A 326 14.31 -0.68 -8.08
C VAL A 326 15.57 -1.09 -8.86
N PRO A 327 16.19 -0.17 -9.61
CA PRO A 327 17.32 -0.50 -10.48
C PRO A 327 18.68 -0.53 -9.77
N CYS A 328 18.76 -0.10 -8.51
CA CYS A 328 19.97 -0.07 -7.70
C CYS A 328 19.66 -0.30 -6.22
N ASP A 329 20.70 -0.54 -5.42
CA ASP A 329 20.58 -0.61 -3.97
C ASP A 329 19.96 0.69 -3.42
N ALA A 330 18.82 0.57 -2.76
CA ALA A 330 18.00 1.73 -2.42
C ALA A 330 17.35 1.62 -1.04
N ARG A 331 17.13 2.78 -0.43
CA ARG A 331 16.23 2.96 0.71
C ARG A 331 14.85 3.34 0.18
N LEU A 332 13.86 2.52 0.47
CA LEU A 332 12.46 2.69 0.10
C LEU A 332 11.70 3.15 1.34
N ASP A 333 10.88 4.18 1.19
CA ASP A 333 10.03 4.73 2.25
C ASP A 333 9.03 3.66 2.71
N GLY A 334 9.03 3.35 4.01
CA GLY A 334 8.22 2.28 4.60
C GLY A 334 6.72 2.43 4.36
N GLU A 335 6.18 3.65 4.45
CA GLU A 335 4.76 3.89 4.16
C GLU A 335 4.43 3.62 2.69
N SER A 336 5.30 4.04 1.77
CA SER A 336 5.09 3.76 0.35
C SER A 336 5.15 2.26 0.04
N VAL A 337 6.04 1.51 0.70
CA VAL A 337 6.15 0.05 0.56
C VAL A 337 4.88 -0.61 1.10
N VAL A 338 4.45 -0.28 2.32
CA VAL A 338 3.21 -0.81 2.91
C VAL A 338 2.02 -0.56 2.00
N ASN A 339 1.87 0.66 1.48
CA ASN A 339 0.79 1.01 0.56
C ASN A 339 0.83 0.16 -0.71
N VAL A 340 2.00 -0.01 -1.34
CA VAL A 340 2.13 -0.83 -2.56
C VAL A 340 1.80 -2.30 -2.27
N VAL A 341 2.34 -2.87 -1.19
CA VAL A 341 2.09 -4.27 -0.79
C VAL A 341 0.60 -4.51 -0.54
N LEU A 342 -0.07 -3.63 0.22
CA LEU A 342 -1.50 -3.75 0.53
C LEU A 342 -2.42 -3.40 -0.65
N ALA A 343 -2.00 -2.54 -1.56
CA ALA A 343 -2.77 -2.21 -2.76
C ALA A 343 -2.69 -3.31 -3.81
N LYS A 344 -1.51 -3.91 -4.00
CA LYS A 344 -1.27 -4.96 -4.99
C LYS A 344 -1.48 -6.39 -4.46
N LEU A 345 -1.64 -6.55 -3.14
CA LEU A 345 -1.71 -7.85 -2.47
C LEU A 345 -0.51 -8.75 -2.84
N CYS A 346 0.68 -8.14 -2.88
CA CYS A 346 1.87 -8.75 -3.45
C CYS A 346 3.07 -8.60 -2.50
N ASN A 347 3.75 -9.71 -2.21
CA ASN A 347 4.98 -9.73 -1.43
C ASN A 347 6.23 -9.66 -2.34
N PHE A 348 6.57 -8.46 -2.82
CA PHE A 348 7.84 -8.26 -3.55
C PHE A 348 9.07 -8.15 -2.62
N ILE A 349 8.84 -8.00 -1.31
CA ILE A 349 9.90 -7.92 -0.29
C ILE A 349 10.61 -9.28 -0.19
N GLY A 350 9.83 -10.36 -0.29
CA GLY A 350 10.29 -11.74 -0.29
C GLY A 350 10.03 -12.48 1.01
N GLU A 351 10.44 -13.74 1.02
CA GLU A 351 10.28 -14.65 2.14
C GLU A 351 11.33 -14.34 3.24
N PRO A 352 11.16 -14.85 4.48
CA PRO A 352 12.08 -14.58 5.59
C PRO A 352 13.57 -14.85 5.27
N SER A 353 13.87 -15.86 4.44
CA SER A 353 15.22 -16.17 3.96
C SER A 353 15.92 -15.00 3.24
N ALA A 354 15.16 -14.10 2.60
CA ALA A 354 15.71 -12.95 1.88
C ALA A 354 16.00 -11.74 2.79
N THR A 355 15.50 -11.70 4.02
CA THR A 355 15.49 -10.47 4.83
C THR A 355 16.40 -10.49 6.05
N LEU A 356 16.66 -9.33 6.67
CA LEU A 356 17.35 -9.16 7.95
C LEU A 356 16.72 -7.98 8.70
N PHE A 357 16.50 -8.12 10.00
CA PHE A 357 15.91 -7.06 10.82
C PHE A 357 16.48 -7.08 12.25
N ARG A 358 16.21 -6.01 13.02
CA ARG A 358 16.65 -5.94 14.41
C ARG A 358 15.73 -6.72 15.33
N ARG A 359 16.31 -7.46 16.28
CA ARG A 359 15.54 -8.18 17.30
C ARG A 359 14.67 -7.24 18.15
N ARG A 360 15.17 -6.03 18.46
CA ARG A 360 14.44 -5.03 19.25
C ARG A 360 13.21 -4.43 18.55
N ASP A 361 13.13 -4.56 17.23
CA ASP A 361 12.03 -4.01 16.42
C ASP A 361 10.91 -5.03 16.21
N VAL A 362 11.13 -6.29 16.61
CA VAL A 362 10.18 -7.39 16.45
C VAL A 362 8.92 -7.11 17.29
N PRO A 363 7.71 -7.24 16.69
CA PRO A 363 6.47 -7.14 17.46
C PRO A 363 6.39 -8.19 18.55
N VAL A 364 5.66 -7.90 19.64
CA VAL A 364 5.45 -8.83 20.76
C VAL A 364 4.98 -10.20 20.27
N ASP A 365 4.05 -10.20 19.31
CA ASP A 365 3.75 -11.37 18.51
C ASP A 365 4.44 -11.28 17.14
N LEU A 366 5.39 -12.18 16.89
CA LEU A 366 6.22 -12.22 15.67
C LEU A 366 5.40 -12.17 14.37
N TRP A 367 4.24 -12.82 14.35
CA TRP A 367 3.42 -13.00 13.14
C TRP A 367 2.18 -12.11 13.14
N SER A 368 2.35 -10.86 13.57
CA SER A 368 1.26 -9.92 13.74
C SER A 368 1.44 -8.64 12.93
N PHE A 369 0.30 -8.03 12.58
CA PHE A 369 0.22 -6.67 12.06
C PHE A 369 -0.85 -5.90 12.83
N ALA A 370 -0.61 -4.62 13.11
CA ALA A 370 -1.49 -3.79 13.95
C ALA A 370 -1.78 -4.38 15.35
N GLY A 371 -0.88 -5.21 15.89
CA GLY A 371 -1.04 -5.91 17.16
C GLY A 371 -1.96 -7.14 17.12
N ARG A 372 -2.31 -7.63 15.93
CA ARG A 372 -3.17 -8.80 15.74
C ARG A 372 -2.45 -9.87 14.93
N SER A 373 -2.48 -11.11 15.40
CA SER A 373 -1.96 -12.25 14.66
C SER A 373 -2.68 -12.40 13.32
N VAL A 374 -1.95 -12.80 12.29
CA VAL A 374 -2.50 -13.06 10.96
C VAL A 374 -2.38 -14.57 10.68
N PRO A 375 -3.43 -15.25 10.18
CA PRO A 375 -3.43 -16.71 10.08
C PRO A 375 -2.63 -17.26 8.88
N SER A 376 -2.29 -16.43 7.90
CA SER A 376 -1.52 -16.77 6.70
C SER A 376 -0.75 -15.54 6.21
N ASN A 377 0.19 -15.69 5.27
CA ASN A 377 1.09 -14.61 4.83
C ASN A 377 1.76 -13.90 6.03
N THR A 378 2.18 -14.69 7.01
CA THR A 378 2.68 -14.23 8.31
C THR A 378 3.98 -13.45 8.21
N ASP A 379 4.80 -13.77 7.21
CA ASP A 379 5.97 -13.01 6.81
C ASP A 379 5.61 -11.57 6.40
N VAL A 380 4.57 -11.41 5.57
CA VAL A 380 4.07 -10.09 5.18
C VAL A 380 3.61 -9.31 6.41
N ALA A 381 2.87 -9.94 7.32
CA ALA A 381 2.42 -9.27 8.55
C ALA A 381 3.60 -8.70 9.36
N LEU A 382 4.68 -9.49 9.51
CA LEU A 382 5.93 -9.04 10.13
C LEU A 382 6.57 -7.87 9.36
N TRP A 383 6.66 -7.96 8.03
CA TRP A 383 7.20 -6.87 7.20
C TRP A 383 6.39 -5.58 7.37
N LEU A 384 5.07 -5.64 7.33
CA LEU A 384 4.21 -4.46 7.52
C LEU A 384 4.39 -3.85 8.91
N SER A 385 4.54 -4.68 9.96
CA SER A 385 4.84 -4.22 11.32
C SER A 385 6.18 -3.51 11.43
N LEU A 386 7.23 -4.03 10.80
CA LEU A 386 8.56 -3.40 10.79
C LEU A 386 8.56 -2.10 9.96
N LEU A 387 7.88 -2.09 8.81
CA LEU A 387 7.80 -0.94 7.91
C LEU A 387 6.84 0.15 8.39
N SER A 388 5.95 -0.15 9.33
CA SER A 388 5.18 0.88 10.04
C SER A 388 6.07 1.75 10.94
N GLN A 389 7.23 1.21 11.35
CA GLN A 389 8.16 1.84 12.27
C GLN A 389 9.42 2.40 11.59
N GLY A 390 9.66 2.10 10.31
CA GLY A 390 10.91 2.40 9.60
C GLY A 390 10.84 2.13 8.10
N ASP A 391 11.97 2.29 7.43
CA ASP A 391 12.10 2.13 5.98
C ASP A 391 12.65 0.74 5.61
N LEU A 392 12.45 0.37 4.35
CA LEU A 392 13.05 -0.82 3.73
C LEU A 392 14.36 -0.43 3.06
N ALA A 393 15.42 -1.21 3.24
CA ALA A 393 16.54 -1.20 2.31
C ALA A 393 16.45 -2.42 1.38
N TYR A 394 16.52 -2.19 0.08
CA TYR A 394 16.51 -3.23 -0.94
C TYR A 394 17.88 -3.33 -1.61
N LEU A 395 18.50 -4.50 -1.54
CA LEU A 395 19.76 -4.82 -2.21
C LEU A 395 19.47 -5.54 -3.52
N THR A 396 19.94 -5.00 -4.63
CA THR A 396 19.66 -5.50 -5.99
C THR A 396 20.51 -6.71 -6.37
N GLU A 397 21.60 -6.95 -5.65
CA GLU A 397 22.40 -8.16 -5.78
C GLU A 397 21.61 -9.39 -5.31
N THR A 398 21.67 -10.48 -6.09
CA THR A 398 21.11 -11.76 -5.66
C THR A 398 21.93 -12.27 -4.48
N LEU A 399 21.30 -12.40 -3.30
CA LEU A 399 21.99 -12.87 -2.08
C LEU A 399 21.28 -14.06 -1.42
N CYS A 400 20.16 -14.51 -1.99
CA CYS A 400 19.38 -15.65 -1.54
C CYS A 400 18.92 -16.47 -2.76
N LEU A 401 18.88 -17.79 -2.61
CA LEU A 401 18.22 -18.70 -3.55
C LEU A 401 16.96 -19.23 -2.85
N TYR A 402 15.81 -18.87 -3.40
CA TYR A 402 14.50 -19.25 -2.87
C TYR A 402 13.98 -20.46 -3.65
N ARG A 403 13.70 -21.55 -2.94
CA ARG A 403 13.24 -22.79 -3.57
C ARG A 403 11.73 -22.78 -3.78
N ARG A 404 11.29 -23.23 -4.96
CA ARG A 404 9.87 -23.42 -5.28
C ARG A 404 9.63 -24.79 -5.90
N HIS A 405 8.80 -25.62 -5.26
CA HIS A 405 8.51 -26.98 -5.74
C HIS A 405 7.10 -27.48 -5.37
N PRO A 406 6.56 -28.50 -6.07
CA PRO A 406 5.16 -28.95 -5.89
C PRO A 406 4.73 -29.37 -4.47
N ARG A 407 5.68 -29.75 -3.60
CA ARG A 407 5.42 -30.22 -2.22
C ARG A 407 5.46 -29.12 -1.14
N GLN A 408 5.33 -27.84 -1.51
CA GLN A 408 5.28 -26.73 -0.54
C GLN A 408 3.87 -26.55 0.04
N GLN A 409 3.80 -26.10 1.31
CA GLN A 409 2.54 -25.93 2.07
C GLN A 409 1.57 -24.93 1.43
N GLN A 410 2.09 -23.98 0.64
CA GLN A 410 1.30 -23.02 -0.16
C GLN A 410 0.35 -23.71 -1.17
N ARG A 411 0.47 -25.03 -1.36
CA ARG A 411 -0.41 -25.84 -2.21
C ARG A 411 -1.41 -26.71 -1.43
N GLU A 412 -1.48 -26.59 -0.11
CA GLU A 412 -2.47 -27.26 0.73
C GLU A 412 -3.90 -26.73 0.48
N ARG A 413 -4.90 -27.60 0.68
CA ARG A 413 -6.32 -27.24 0.53
C ARG A 413 -6.69 -26.13 1.52
N GLY A 414 -7.35 -25.08 1.02
CA GLY A 414 -7.75 -23.92 1.84
C GLY A 414 -6.66 -22.89 2.10
N PHE A 415 -5.41 -23.08 1.64
CA PHE A 415 -4.36 -22.06 1.77
C PHE A 415 -4.77 -20.73 1.12
N LEU A 416 -5.38 -20.78 -0.07
CA LEU A 416 -5.78 -19.60 -0.84
C LEU A 416 -6.89 -18.79 -0.15
N GLU A 417 -7.85 -19.47 0.49
CA GLU A 417 -8.90 -18.83 1.29
C GLU A 417 -8.29 -18.12 2.49
N ARG A 418 -7.46 -18.84 3.28
CA ARG A 418 -6.74 -18.25 4.41
C ARG A 418 -5.83 -17.09 4.01
N ALA A 419 -5.17 -17.19 2.85
CA ALA A 419 -4.33 -16.13 2.31
C ALA A 419 -5.16 -14.90 1.88
N GLY A 420 -6.33 -15.12 1.26
CA GLY A 420 -7.28 -14.06 0.93
C GLY A 420 -7.80 -13.33 2.17
N ASP A 421 -8.20 -14.07 3.20
CA ASP A 421 -8.66 -13.52 4.48
C ASP A 421 -7.54 -12.74 5.18
N ALA A 422 -6.31 -13.27 5.19
CA ALA A 422 -5.15 -12.59 5.73
C ALA A 422 -4.88 -11.26 5.02
N TRP A 423 -4.95 -11.23 3.69
CA TRP A 423 -4.82 -9.99 2.91
C TRP A 423 -5.92 -8.99 3.23
N ALA A 424 -7.17 -9.44 3.31
CA ALA A 424 -8.31 -8.59 3.67
C ALA A 424 -8.15 -7.99 5.07
N GLN A 425 -7.75 -8.81 6.05
CA GLN A 425 -7.45 -8.38 7.41
C GLN A 425 -6.33 -7.33 7.44
N MET A 426 -5.17 -7.63 6.83
CA MET A 426 -4.03 -6.72 6.80
C MET A 426 -4.37 -5.41 6.08
N ARG A 427 -5.17 -5.44 5.02
CA ARG A 427 -5.63 -4.24 4.32
C ARG A 427 -6.56 -3.39 5.18
N ALA A 428 -7.51 -4.01 5.87
CA ALA A 428 -8.39 -3.32 6.81
C ALA A 428 -7.58 -2.70 7.98
N ASP A 429 -6.59 -3.43 8.49
CA ASP A 429 -5.64 -2.93 9.50
C ASP A 429 -4.82 -1.76 8.98
N GLY A 430 -4.35 -1.84 7.74
CA GLY A 430 -3.61 -0.76 7.09
C GLY A 430 -4.42 0.53 7.05
N LEU A 431 -5.68 0.46 6.63
CA LEU A 431 -6.58 1.62 6.58
C LEU A 431 -6.78 2.24 7.98
N ARG A 432 -6.95 1.43 9.02
CA ARG A 432 -7.10 1.92 10.40
C ARG A 432 -5.84 2.60 10.95
N LEU A 433 -4.67 2.19 10.46
CA LEU A 433 -3.37 2.80 10.81
C LEU A 433 -2.99 3.97 9.88
N GLY A 434 -3.91 4.42 9.02
CA GLY A 434 -3.68 5.55 8.13
C GLY A 434 -2.76 5.25 6.95
N PHE A 435 -2.65 3.98 6.54
CA PHE A 435 -2.12 3.59 5.24
C PHE A 435 -3.23 3.68 4.17
N LEU A 436 -2.83 3.66 2.89
CA LEU A 436 -3.72 3.77 1.74
C LEU A 436 -4.60 5.05 1.76
N ARG A 437 -4.06 6.16 2.28
CA ARG A 437 -4.74 7.47 2.27
C ARG A 437 -4.76 8.08 0.88
N GLY A 438 -5.87 8.76 0.55
CA GLY A 438 -6.06 9.46 -0.72
C GLY A 438 -6.39 8.55 -1.91
N PRO A 439 -6.78 9.13 -3.06
CA PRO A 439 -6.99 8.37 -4.28
C PRO A 439 -5.65 7.82 -4.78
N GLY A 440 -5.61 6.53 -5.13
CA GLY A 440 -4.44 5.91 -5.76
C GLY A 440 -4.19 6.44 -7.18
N PRO A 441 -3.06 6.04 -7.81
CA PRO A 441 -2.11 5.03 -7.36
C PRO A 441 -1.13 5.54 -6.27
N TRP A 442 -0.70 4.64 -5.38
CA TRP A 442 0.34 4.92 -4.38
C TRP A 442 1.72 4.55 -4.94
N PRO A 443 2.55 5.52 -5.37
CA PRO A 443 3.85 5.22 -5.96
C PRO A 443 4.85 4.80 -4.88
N LEU A 444 5.76 3.89 -5.27
CA LEU A 444 6.90 3.51 -4.45
C LEU A 444 7.90 4.67 -4.38
N ARG A 445 8.17 5.20 -3.19
CA ARG A 445 9.14 6.28 -2.98
C ARG A 445 10.47 5.68 -2.55
N TRP A 446 11.55 6.04 -3.23
CA TRP A 446 12.87 5.48 -2.96
C TRP A 446 13.99 6.46 -3.28
N ARG A 447 15.17 6.20 -2.71
CA ARG A 447 16.42 6.89 -3.01
C ARG A 447 17.58 5.88 -3.00
N PRO A 448 18.63 6.08 -3.83
CA PRO A 448 19.83 5.24 -3.75
C PRO A 448 20.43 5.23 -2.34
N LEU A 449 21.01 4.10 -1.92
CA LEU A 449 21.87 4.07 -0.74
C LEU A 449 23.15 4.86 -1.05
N GLY A 450 23.38 5.98 -0.35
CA GLY A 450 24.57 6.83 -0.50
C GLY A 450 25.46 6.81 0.74
N PRO A 451 26.66 7.44 0.72
CA PRO A 451 27.46 7.64 1.92
C PRO A 451 26.67 8.48 2.96
N PRO A 452 26.87 8.26 4.28
CA PRO A 452 26.10 8.92 5.32
C PRO A 452 26.23 10.44 5.21
N VAL A 453 25.12 11.12 4.95
CA VAL A 453 25.08 12.58 4.86
C VAL A 453 25.30 13.13 6.27
N SER A 454 26.30 14.01 6.45
CA SER A 454 26.59 14.63 7.75
C SER A 454 25.37 15.39 8.28
N ALA A 455 25.17 15.34 9.60
CA ALA A 455 24.04 15.89 10.35
C ALA A 455 23.93 17.42 10.35
N THR A 456 24.49 18.11 9.35
CA THR A 456 24.43 19.57 9.19
C THR A 456 23.44 19.95 8.09
N ALA A 457 22.23 19.39 8.12
CA ALA A 457 21.13 19.89 7.32
C ALA A 457 20.58 21.17 7.99
N ARG A 458 20.89 22.32 7.38
CA ARG A 458 20.23 23.61 7.67
C ARG A 458 18.73 23.44 7.44
N LEU A 459 17.93 24.13 8.28
CA LEU A 459 16.49 24.32 8.09
C LEU A 459 16.28 24.87 6.66
N GLU A 460 15.82 24.01 5.76
CA GLU A 460 15.19 24.45 4.53
C GLU A 460 13.79 23.85 4.59
N LEU A 461 12.79 24.71 4.74
CA LEU A 461 11.39 24.38 4.48
C LEU A 461 11.33 23.65 3.13
N ALA A 462 10.64 22.51 3.07
CA ALA A 462 10.15 22.06 1.76
C ALA A 462 9.17 23.16 1.27
N PRO A 463 9.28 23.66 0.03
CA PRO A 463 8.47 24.82 -0.38
C PRO A 463 6.97 24.45 -0.28
N ALA A 464 6.19 25.30 0.39
CA ALA A 464 4.87 24.99 0.96
C ALA A 464 3.71 25.22 -0.02
N SER A 465 3.94 25.91 -1.14
CA SER A 465 2.98 26.02 -2.26
C SER A 465 3.62 25.63 -3.60
N THR A 466 2.81 25.23 -4.58
CA THR A 466 3.28 24.93 -5.95
C THR A 466 4.04 26.11 -6.56
N LEU A 467 3.63 27.36 -6.27
CA LEU A 467 4.35 28.58 -6.68
C LEU A 467 5.71 28.76 -6.00
N GLU A 468 5.81 28.47 -4.71
CA GLU A 468 7.11 28.49 -4.01
C GLU A 468 8.04 27.37 -4.50
N ARG A 469 7.47 26.23 -4.92
CA ARG A 469 8.23 25.13 -5.53
C ARG A 469 8.76 25.53 -6.91
N VAL A 470 7.97 26.26 -7.71
CA VAL A 470 8.44 26.88 -8.96
C VAL A 470 9.60 27.84 -8.67
N GLY A 471 9.43 28.79 -7.74
CA GLY A 471 10.48 29.73 -7.37
C GLY A 471 11.76 29.06 -6.83
N TRP A 472 11.61 28.00 -6.05
CA TRP A 472 12.73 27.20 -5.55
C TRP A 472 13.46 26.47 -6.68
N ALA A 473 12.73 25.86 -7.61
CA ALA A 473 13.31 25.15 -8.74
C ALA A 473 14.07 26.12 -9.68
N LEU A 474 13.50 27.30 -9.93
CA LEU A 474 14.14 28.37 -10.71
C LEU A 474 15.45 28.85 -10.06
N LYS A 475 15.44 29.13 -8.74
CA LYS A 475 16.65 29.55 -8.02
C LYS A 475 17.75 28.49 -8.01
N ARG A 476 17.38 27.20 -7.93
CA ARG A 476 18.34 26.08 -8.01
C ARG A 476 18.87 25.90 -9.43
N LEU A 477 18.03 26.11 -10.44
CA LEU A 477 18.40 26.08 -11.85
C LEU A 477 19.47 27.14 -12.15
N GLU A 478 19.28 28.38 -11.71
CA GLU A 478 20.29 29.46 -11.82
C GLU A 478 21.64 29.03 -11.22
N GLY A 479 21.60 28.39 -10.05
CA GLY A 479 22.80 27.87 -9.40
C GLY A 479 23.50 26.76 -10.20
N CYS A 480 22.76 25.88 -10.89
CA CYS A 480 23.34 24.86 -11.77
C CYS A 480 23.94 25.47 -13.04
N LEU A 481 23.26 26.45 -13.64
CA LEU A 481 23.76 27.20 -14.79
C LEU A 481 25.05 27.94 -14.45
N GLY A 482 25.13 28.60 -13.30
CA GLY A 482 26.33 29.30 -12.83
C GLY A 482 27.52 28.39 -12.53
N ARG A 483 27.31 27.07 -12.36
CA ARG A 483 28.37 26.07 -12.17
C ARG A 483 28.69 25.25 -13.42
N GLY A 484 28.01 25.50 -14.55
CA GLY A 484 28.17 24.72 -15.77
C GLY A 484 27.63 23.28 -15.69
N ASP A 485 26.75 22.97 -14.73
CA ASP A 485 26.15 21.64 -14.56
C ASP A 485 24.95 21.46 -15.51
N ALA A 486 25.22 21.05 -16.75
CA ALA A 486 24.20 20.90 -17.80
C ALA A 486 23.14 19.83 -17.48
N VAL A 487 23.52 18.73 -16.81
CA VAL A 487 22.59 17.64 -16.47
C VAL A 487 21.68 18.05 -15.29
N GLY A 488 22.24 18.72 -14.28
CA GLY A 488 21.47 19.30 -13.18
C GLY A 488 20.52 20.40 -13.66
N ALA A 489 21.00 21.29 -14.54
CA ALA A 489 20.19 22.33 -15.16
C ALA A 489 19.03 21.74 -15.98
N TRP A 490 19.28 20.69 -16.78
CA TRP A 490 18.23 19.99 -17.54
C TRP A 490 17.14 19.42 -16.63
N ARG A 491 17.52 18.67 -15.59
CA ARG A 491 16.57 18.06 -14.66
C ARG A 491 15.74 19.10 -13.91
N LEU A 492 16.37 20.19 -13.47
CA LEU A 492 15.68 21.27 -12.75
C LEU A 492 14.77 22.08 -13.68
N ALA A 493 15.15 22.29 -14.93
CA ALA A 493 14.31 22.98 -15.91
C ALA A 493 13.05 22.16 -16.28
N VAL A 494 13.18 20.84 -16.48
CA VAL A 494 12.02 19.94 -16.67
C VAL A 494 11.14 19.93 -15.42
N HIS A 495 11.73 19.80 -14.24
CA HIS A 495 10.97 19.83 -12.99
C HIS A 495 10.25 21.17 -12.75
N ALA A 496 10.89 22.29 -13.09
CA ALA A 496 10.28 23.61 -12.99
C ALA A 496 9.10 23.79 -13.97
N LEU A 497 9.18 23.22 -15.19
CA LEU A 497 8.08 23.20 -16.14
C LEU A 497 6.88 22.42 -15.60
N ASP A 498 7.11 21.22 -15.06
CA ASP A 498 6.05 20.40 -14.48
C ASP A 498 5.35 21.13 -13.31
N LEU A 499 6.13 21.78 -12.45
CA LEU A 499 5.61 22.58 -11.33
C LEU A 499 4.86 23.82 -11.82
N LEU A 500 5.32 24.45 -12.90
CA LEU A 500 4.67 25.62 -13.48
C LEU A 500 3.33 25.26 -14.12
N HIS A 501 3.24 24.11 -14.78
CA HIS A 501 1.99 23.57 -15.32
C HIS A 501 0.99 23.23 -14.21
N GLN A 502 1.47 22.65 -13.10
CA GLN A 502 0.64 22.44 -11.90
C GLN A 502 0.16 23.77 -11.30
N ALA A 503 1.04 24.78 -11.19
CA ALA A 503 0.68 26.10 -10.68
C ALA A 503 -0.36 26.81 -11.57
N ARG A 504 -0.31 26.65 -12.91
CA ARG A 504 -1.32 27.20 -13.83
C ARG A 504 -2.71 26.59 -13.61
N ALA A 505 -2.78 25.32 -13.26
CA ALA A 505 -4.04 24.65 -12.96
C ALA A 505 -4.64 25.11 -11.61
N GLU A 506 -3.78 25.43 -10.64
CA GLU A 506 -4.17 25.89 -9.30
C GLU A 506 -4.48 27.39 -9.24
N PHE A 507 -3.82 28.22 -10.06
CA PHE A 507 -3.91 29.68 -10.04
C PHE A 507 -4.19 30.24 -11.45
N PRO A 508 -5.46 30.36 -11.87
CA PRO A 508 -5.84 30.81 -13.22
C PRO A 508 -5.35 32.22 -13.60
N GLY A 509 -5.07 33.08 -12.60
CA GLY A 509 -4.54 34.44 -12.80
C GLY A 509 -3.04 34.50 -13.14
N LEU A 510 -2.32 33.38 -13.15
CA LEU A 510 -0.88 33.30 -13.39
C LEU A 510 -0.49 33.26 -14.88
N ALA A 511 -1.44 33.41 -15.80
CA ALA A 511 -1.28 33.05 -17.20
C ALA A 511 -0.16 33.81 -17.95
N GLU A 512 -0.04 35.13 -17.72
CA GLU A 512 0.96 35.97 -18.39
C GLU A 512 2.38 35.72 -17.85
N ASP A 513 2.56 35.70 -16.52
CA ASP A 513 3.86 35.43 -15.88
C ASP A 513 4.34 34.00 -16.15
N ALA A 514 3.43 33.02 -16.18
CA ALA A 514 3.77 31.64 -16.47
C ALA A 514 4.28 31.46 -17.91
N ALA A 515 3.71 32.17 -18.89
CA ALA A 515 4.17 32.09 -20.27
C ALA A 515 5.62 32.59 -20.42
N ALA A 516 6.00 33.65 -19.70
CA ALA A 516 7.36 34.16 -19.70
C ALA A 516 8.37 33.21 -19.05
N ILE A 517 7.99 32.59 -17.92
CA ILE A 517 8.82 31.58 -17.24
C ILE A 517 8.97 30.32 -18.10
N GLU A 518 7.88 29.87 -18.74
CA GLU A 518 7.86 28.70 -19.63
C GLU A 518 8.77 28.90 -20.84
N ALA A 519 8.75 30.09 -21.47
CA ALA A 519 9.67 30.45 -22.55
C ALA A 519 11.13 30.44 -22.10
N THR A 520 11.43 30.96 -20.91
CA THR A 520 12.78 30.99 -20.34
C THR A 520 13.31 29.58 -20.05
N LEU A 521 12.46 28.71 -19.49
CA LEU A 521 12.79 27.30 -19.23
C LEU A 521 12.99 26.53 -20.54
N GLY A 522 12.17 26.79 -21.57
CA GLY A 522 12.32 26.22 -22.90
C GLY A 522 13.67 26.58 -23.55
N ALA A 523 14.05 27.85 -23.53
CA ALA A 523 15.35 28.31 -24.02
C ALA A 523 16.52 27.69 -23.23
N THR A 524 16.36 27.53 -21.92
CA THR A 524 17.38 26.89 -21.06
C THR A 524 17.59 25.42 -21.43
N LEU A 525 16.52 24.68 -21.67
CA LEU A 525 16.60 23.28 -22.12
C LEU A 525 17.32 23.17 -23.46
N GLU A 526 17.01 24.04 -24.41
CA GLU A 526 17.66 24.06 -25.73
C GLU A 526 19.16 24.38 -25.62
N ALA A 527 19.53 25.35 -24.77
CA ALA A 527 20.92 25.73 -24.55
C ALA A 527 21.78 24.59 -23.97
N VAL A 528 21.23 23.79 -23.05
CA VAL A 528 21.98 22.70 -22.40
C VAL A 528 21.80 21.34 -23.07
N ALA A 529 20.89 21.21 -24.05
CA ALA A 529 20.55 19.94 -24.73
C ALA A 529 21.75 19.20 -25.33
N GLY A 530 22.71 19.95 -25.89
CA GLY A 530 23.91 19.40 -26.51
C GLY A 530 24.83 18.66 -25.52
N ALA A 531 24.80 19.03 -24.24
CA ALA A 531 25.64 18.47 -23.18
C ALA A 531 24.91 17.40 -22.34
N VAL A 532 23.66 17.06 -22.66
CA VAL A 532 22.82 16.12 -21.91
C VAL A 532 22.67 14.79 -22.68
N PRO A 533 22.78 13.62 -22.02
CA PRO A 533 22.59 12.32 -22.67
C PRO A 533 21.22 12.18 -23.35
N VAL A 534 21.18 11.53 -24.51
CA VAL A 534 19.95 11.35 -25.33
C VAL A 534 18.81 10.69 -24.53
N ALA A 535 19.12 9.77 -23.61
CA ALA A 535 18.13 9.11 -22.76
C ALA A 535 17.37 10.08 -21.84
N LEU A 536 18.02 11.14 -21.36
CA LEU A 536 17.40 12.21 -20.54
C LEU A 536 16.62 13.21 -21.40
N ARG A 537 16.98 13.38 -22.68
CA ARG A 537 16.28 14.29 -23.61
C ARG A 537 14.87 13.83 -23.96
N ARG A 538 14.60 12.52 -23.88
CA ARG A 538 13.27 11.91 -24.13
C ARG A 538 12.26 12.20 -23.02
N GLN A 539 12.67 12.82 -21.91
CA GLN A 539 11.81 13.18 -20.78
C GLN A 539 11.22 14.59 -20.88
N ARG A 540 11.44 15.32 -21.99
CA ARG A 540 10.88 16.67 -22.20
C ARG A 540 9.36 16.57 -22.41
N PRO A 541 8.52 17.25 -21.61
CA PRO A 541 7.10 17.36 -21.89
C PRO A 541 6.87 18.09 -23.22
N ALA A 542 5.90 17.63 -24.01
CA ALA A 542 5.55 18.27 -25.27
C ALA A 542 5.00 19.69 -25.01
N PRO A 543 5.37 20.72 -25.79
CA PRO A 543 4.78 22.04 -25.64
C PRO A 543 3.28 21.97 -25.95
N CYS A 544 2.45 22.44 -25.02
CA CYS A 544 1.02 22.67 -25.27
C CYS A 544 0.87 23.86 -26.22
N SER A 545 0.83 23.61 -27.54
CA SER A 545 0.50 24.64 -28.52
C SER A 545 -1.02 24.88 -28.53
N LEU A 546 -1.45 25.95 -27.88
CA LEU A 546 -2.78 26.53 -28.06
C LEU A 546 -2.71 27.53 -29.23
N ALA A 547 -2.63 27.05 -30.47
CA ALA A 547 -2.80 27.88 -31.67
C ALA A 547 -3.10 27.06 -32.94
N ALA A 548 -4.35 27.18 -33.41
CA ALA A 548 -4.86 27.11 -34.79
C ALA A 548 -4.47 25.96 -35.76
N ALA A 549 -5.46 25.13 -36.13
CA ALA A 549 -5.76 24.62 -37.49
C ALA A 549 -6.93 23.60 -37.39
N THR A 550 -8.20 23.95 -37.62
CA THR A 550 -8.89 23.91 -38.93
C THR A 550 -8.16 23.14 -40.04
N GLY A 551 -8.72 21.99 -40.46
CA GLY A 551 -8.55 21.43 -41.81
C GLY A 551 -7.62 20.21 -41.97
N ALA A 552 -8.25 19.05 -42.18
CA ALA A 552 -7.86 17.89 -43.01
C ALA A 552 -6.41 17.34 -42.99
N SER A 553 -6.25 16.07 -42.57
CA SER A 553 -6.03 14.90 -43.46
C SER A 553 -5.68 13.65 -42.64
N ARG A 554 -6.19 12.48 -43.08
CA ARG A 554 -5.90 11.14 -42.50
C ARG A 554 -4.49 10.66 -42.88
N PRO A 555 -3.78 9.93 -42.01
CA PRO A 555 -2.71 9.02 -42.44
C PRO A 555 -3.26 7.59 -42.68
N ASP A 556 -2.75 6.95 -43.73
CA ASP A 556 -3.07 5.59 -44.17
C ASP A 556 -2.69 4.48 -43.17
N PRO A 557 -3.37 3.32 -43.20
CA PRO A 557 -3.06 2.19 -42.33
C PRO A 557 -1.83 1.40 -42.80
N VAL A 558 -0.97 1.09 -41.83
CA VAL A 558 0.20 0.20 -41.94
C VAL A 558 -0.26 -1.26 -42.12
N ARG A 559 0.38 -1.98 -43.06
CA ARG A 559 0.14 -3.42 -43.35
C ARG A 559 0.55 -4.34 -42.17
N PRO A 560 -0.16 -5.47 -41.93
CA PRO A 560 0.28 -6.48 -40.97
C PRO A 560 1.38 -7.40 -41.54
N ALA A 561 2.26 -7.88 -40.65
CA ALA A 561 3.29 -8.88 -40.89
C ALA A 561 2.75 -10.32 -40.73
N PRO A 562 3.38 -11.36 -41.33
CA PRO A 562 2.78 -12.69 -41.45
C PRO A 562 3.03 -13.64 -40.25
N ASP A 563 2.12 -14.61 -40.14
CA ASP A 563 1.97 -15.61 -39.08
C ASP A 563 3.15 -16.59 -38.88
N ALA A 564 3.30 -17.08 -37.65
CA ALA A 564 4.16 -18.21 -37.27
C ALA A 564 3.30 -19.41 -36.78
N PRO A 565 3.76 -20.67 -36.98
CA PRO A 565 2.89 -21.85 -36.98
C PRO A 565 2.69 -22.49 -35.59
N ALA A 566 1.54 -23.16 -35.45
CA ALA A 566 1.14 -23.93 -34.26
C ALA A 566 1.91 -25.25 -34.08
N PRO A 567 2.14 -25.74 -32.84
CA PRO A 567 2.59 -27.10 -32.60
C PRO A 567 1.44 -28.06 -32.29
N ALA A 568 1.71 -29.33 -32.58
CA ALA A 568 0.80 -30.45 -32.73
C ALA A 568 0.42 -31.16 -31.42
N GLY A 569 -0.58 -32.05 -31.53
CA GLY A 569 -1.30 -32.72 -30.46
C GLY A 569 -0.52 -33.69 -29.58
N GLY A 570 -1.16 -34.06 -28.45
CA GLY A 570 -0.67 -35.05 -27.51
C GLY A 570 -1.56 -35.22 -26.27
N GLU A 571 -2.54 -36.12 -26.39
CA GLU A 571 -3.15 -37.02 -25.39
C GLU A 571 -3.34 -36.59 -23.91
N THR A 572 -4.61 -36.57 -23.48
CA THR A 572 -5.05 -36.57 -22.07
C THR A 572 -5.21 -38.00 -21.53
N PRO A 573 -4.65 -38.36 -20.34
CA PRO A 573 -5.03 -39.56 -19.61
C PRO A 573 -6.25 -39.30 -18.70
N THR A 574 -7.13 -40.29 -18.67
CA THR A 574 -8.35 -40.39 -17.88
C THR A 574 -8.07 -40.48 -16.37
N SER A 575 -8.72 -39.64 -15.56
CA SER A 575 -8.75 -39.77 -14.09
C SER A 575 -10.09 -40.34 -13.63
N GLY A 576 -10.06 -41.52 -13.00
CA GLY A 576 -11.21 -42.08 -12.28
C GLY A 576 -11.52 -41.27 -11.01
N ALA A 577 -12.73 -40.73 -10.94
CA ALA A 577 -13.28 -40.11 -9.75
C ALA A 577 -14.14 -41.13 -8.98
N ARG A 578 -13.78 -41.39 -7.71
CA ARG A 578 -14.69 -41.99 -6.73
C ARG A 578 -15.61 -40.87 -6.20
N GLY A 579 -16.90 -41.16 -6.20
CA GLY A 579 -17.97 -40.19 -5.98
C GLY A 579 -18.16 -39.77 -4.53
N GLU A 580 -18.67 -38.55 -4.39
CA GLU A 580 -19.51 -38.09 -3.29
C GLU A 580 -20.66 -37.27 -3.91
N ALA A 581 -21.86 -37.46 -3.39
CA ALA A 581 -23.14 -37.21 -4.05
C ALA A 581 -23.50 -35.74 -4.24
N ALA A 582 -24.05 -35.43 -5.43
CA ALA A 582 -24.73 -34.17 -5.72
C ALA A 582 -26.17 -34.16 -5.15
N PRO A 583 -26.70 -33.02 -4.67
CA PRO A 583 -28.12 -32.89 -4.37
C PRO A 583 -28.92 -32.88 -5.67
N ALA A 584 -30.06 -33.58 -5.64
CA ALA A 584 -30.92 -33.88 -6.77
C ALA A 584 -31.49 -32.63 -7.47
N GLY A 585 -31.56 -32.69 -8.80
CA GLY A 585 -32.46 -31.86 -9.61
C GLY A 585 -31.81 -31.01 -10.71
N VAL A 586 -31.08 -31.63 -11.64
CA VAL A 586 -30.83 -31.03 -12.97
C VAL A 586 -31.20 -32.10 -14.02
N PRO A 587 -32.18 -31.87 -14.91
CA PRO A 587 -32.45 -32.79 -16.00
C PRO A 587 -31.28 -32.78 -17.01
N PRO A 588 -31.02 -33.89 -17.72
CA PRO A 588 -29.88 -33.98 -18.63
C PRO A 588 -30.01 -33.00 -19.79
N GLU A 589 -28.85 -32.49 -20.23
CA GLU A 589 -28.66 -31.53 -21.32
C GLU A 589 -29.46 -31.89 -22.58
N ALA A 590 -30.43 -31.04 -22.92
CA ALA A 590 -30.86 -30.88 -24.30
C ALA A 590 -29.94 -29.84 -24.95
N ALA A 591 -29.11 -30.26 -25.90
CA ALA A 591 -28.44 -29.35 -26.80
C ALA A 591 -29.52 -28.52 -27.52
N VAL A 592 -29.66 -27.25 -27.13
CA VAL A 592 -30.57 -26.32 -27.80
C VAL A 592 -29.94 -25.97 -29.13
N THR A 593 -30.40 -26.63 -30.19
CA THR A 593 -30.27 -26.10 -31.55
C THR A 593 -31.07 -24.81 -31.62
N ALA A 594 -30.39 -23.66 -31.63
CA ALA A 594 -31.00 -22.35 -31.77
C ALA A 594 -31.73 -22.25 -33.13
N GLY A 595 -33.05 -22.17 -33.08
CA GLY A 595 -33.88 -21.77 -34.24
C GLY A 595 -33.63 -20.31 -34.61
N SER A 596 -33.78 -20.01 -35.89
CA SER A 596 -33.42 -18.76 -36.56
C SER A 596 -34.34 -17.54 -36.31
N ASP A 597 -35.19 -17.57 -35.27
CA ASP A 597 -36.23 -16.54 -35.04
C ASP A 597 -35.98 -15.63 -33.80
N GLY A 598 -34.84 -15.78 -33.12
CA GLY A 598 -34.46 -14.98 -31.93
C GLY A 598 -33.55 -13.78 -32.25
N PRO A 599 -33.39 -12.82 -31.32
CA PRO A 599 -32.38 -11.77 -31.45
C PRO A 599 -30.98 -12.39 -31.53
N ALA A 600 -30.05 -11.76 -32.26
CA ALA A 600 -28.68 -12.25 -32.31
C ALA A 600 -27.98 -12.11 -30.94
N THR A 601 -28.28 -11.05 -30.20
CA THR A 601 -27.66 -10.78 -28.90
C THR A 601 -28.69 -10.27 -27.88
N THR A 602 -28.62 -10.76 -26.64
CA THR A 602 -29.29 -10.14 -25.49
C THR A 602 -28.27 -9.39 -24.65
N VAL A 603 -28.44 -8.07 -24.51
CA VAL A 603 -27.70 -7.23 -23.57
C VAL A 603 -28.44 -7.22 -22.24
N ILE A 604 -27.83 -7.82 -21.22
CA ILE A 604 -28.35 -7.90 -19.86
C ILE A 604 -27.82 -6.73 -19.05
N VAL A 605 -28.68 -5.78 -18.71
CA VAL A 605 -28.33 -4.60 -17.91
C VAL A 605 -28.76 -4.82 -16.47
N ARG A 606 -27.82 -4.82 -15.53
CA ARG A 606 -28.15 -4.90 -14.10
C ARG A 606 -28.29 -3.51 -13.49
N THR A 607 -29.37 -3.30 -12.76
CA THR A 607 -29.60 -2.06 -11.99
C THR A 607 -29.99 -2.34 -10.54
N ARG A 608 -29.54 -1.46 -9.63
CA ARG A 608 -29.97 -1.43 -8.23
C ARG A 608 -31.12 -0.46 -7.95
N GLY A 609 -31.69 0.15 -8.99
CA GLY A 609 -32.85 1.04 -8.89
C GLY A 609 -32.58 2.53 -9.12
N ASP A 610 -31.41 2.89 -9.66
CA ASP A 610 -31.11 4.27 -10.08
C ASP A 610 -31.69 4.53 -11.48
N VAL A 611 -32.89 5.11 -11.51
CA VAL A 611 -33.69 5.34 -12.73
C VAL A 611 -32.98 6.27 -13.70
N VAL A 612 -32.31 7.32 -13.20
CA VAL A 612 -31.63 8.33 -14.03
C VAL A 612 -30.43 7.71 -14.74
N ARG A 613 -29.63 6.97 -13.98
CA ARG A 613 -28.46 6.25 -14.50
C ARG A 613 -28.85 5.21 -15.52
N LEU A 614 -29.85 4.37 -15.19
CA LEU A 614 -30.39 3.38 -16.12
C LEU A 614 -30.88 4.03 -17.42
N GLY A 615 -31.60 5.15 -17.33
CA GLY A 615 -32.07 5.89 -18.51
C GLY A 615 -30.92 6.34 -19.43
N ARG A 616 -29.80 6.84 -18.87
CA ARG A 616 -28.62 7.21 -19.65
C ARG A 616 -27.97 6.00 -20.34
N CYS A 617 -27.86 4.87 -19.63
CA CYS A 617 -27.36 3.63 -20.20
C CYS A 617 -28.23 3.13 -21.35
N LEU A 618 -29.55 3.08 -21.17
CA LEU A 618 -30.49 2.63 -22.20
C LEU A 618 -30.49 3.56 -23.42
N ALA A 619 -30.40 4.88 -23.21
CA ALA A 619 -30.24 5.85 -24.29
C ALA A 619 -28.93 5.63 -25.06
N GLY A 620 -27.82 5.35 -24.36
CA GLY A 620 -26.54 5.00 -24.96
C GLY A 620 -26.60 3.72 -25.79
N LEU A 621 -27.29 2.68 -25.29
CA LEU A 621 -27.51 1.42 -26.01
C LEU A 621 -28.38 1.64 -27.27
N ALA A 622 -29.44 2.43 -27.17
CA ALA A 622 -30.29 2.76 -28.32
C ALA A 622 -29.54 3.59 -29.38
N ALA A 623 -28.61 4.45 -28.96
CA ALA A 623 -27.76 5.22 -29.86
C ALA A 623 -26.65 4.38 -30.52
N SER A 624 -26.19 3.31 -29.84
CA SER A 624 -25.24 2.36 -30.43
C SER A 624 -25.94 1.45 -31.43
N ARG A 625 -25.89 1.83 -32.71
CA ARG A 625 -26.36 0.96 -33.80
C ARG A 625 -25.49 -0.29 -33.85
N SER A 626 -26.14 -1.44 -34.04
CA SER A 626 -25.55 -2.76 -34.23
C SER A 626 -26.10 -3.31 -35.54
N ASP A 627 -25.31 -4.09 -36.28
CA ASP A 627 -25.70 -4.61 -37.60
C ASP A 627 -26.65 -5.83 -37.51
N THR A 628 -26.98 -6.27 -36.29
CA THR A 628 -27.85 -7.41 -36.00
C THR A 628 -28.97 -7.05 -35.02
N SER A 629 -29.95 -7.94 -34.89
CA SER A 629 -31.03 -7.82 -33.90
C SER A 629 -30.49 -7.91 -32.46
N VAL A 630 -30.88 -6.94 -31.62
CA VAL A 630 -30.49 -6.85 -30.21
C VAL A 630 -31.73 -6.79 -29.32
N GLU A 631 -31.73 -7.62 -28.28
CA GLU A 631 -32.67 -7.50 -27.17
C GLU A 631 -31.95 -6.86 -25.97
N VAL A 632 -32.62 -5.95 -25.26
CA VAL A 632 -32.14 -5.44 -23.97
C VAL A 632 -33.02 -5.98 -22.85
N LEU A 633 -32.41 -6.67 -21.89
CA LEU A 633 -33.07 -7.21 -20.71
C LEU A 633 -32.48 -6.56 -19.45
N VAL A 634 -33.28 -5.73 -18.80
CA VAL A 634 -32.91 -5.09 -17.53
C VAL A 634 -33.30 -6.01 -16.38
N VAL A 635 -32.35 -6.29 -15.48
CA VAL A 635 -32.61 -6.98 -14.21
C VAL A 635 -32.45 -6.01 -13.04
N ALA A 636 -33.51 -5.86 -12.26
CA ALA A 636 -33.53 -5.03 -11.08
C ALA A 636 -33.42 -5.89 -9.81
N ASP A 637 -32.35 -5.69 -9.02
CA ASP A 637 -32.06 -6.42 -7.78
C ASP A 637 -31.88 -5.49 -6.56
N GLY A 638 -32.53 -4.33 -6.59
CA GLY A 638 -32.52 -3.32 -5.53
C GLY A 638 -33.26 -3.74 -4.24
N PRO A 639 -33.07 -3.01 -3.13
CA PRO A 639 -33.75 -3.28 -1.86
C PRO A 639 -35.27 -3.10 -1.95
N ALA A 640 -36.01 -3.67 -0.98
CA ALA A 640 -37.45 -3.47 -0.86
C ALA A 640 -37.78 -1.96 -0.82
N GLY A 641 -38.59 -1.49 -1.78
CA GLY A 641 -38.91 -0.08 -1.98
C GLY A 641 -38.23 0.59 -3.18
N ALA A 642 -37.48 -0.15 -4.01
CA ALA A 642 -36.99 0.36 -5.29
C ALA A 642 -38.16 0.89 -6.17
N PRO A 643 -37.95 1.93 -6.98
CA PRO A 643 -39.01 2.59 -7.75
C PRO A 643 -39.41 1.76 -8.98
N VAL A 644 -39.96 0.57 -8.77
CA VAL A 644 -40.32 -0.41 -9.82
C VAL A 644 -41.25 0.20 -10.88
N GLY A 645 -42.15 1.10 -10.49
CA GLY A 645 -43.02 1.82 -11.41
C GLY A 645 -42.24 2.70 -12.39
N GLU A 646 -41.28 3.48 -11.90
CA GLU A 646 -40.42 4.34 -12.71
C GLU A 646 -39.43 3.52 -13.56
N LEU A 647 -38.89 2.44 -13.00
CA LEU A 647 -38.05 1.50 -13.74
C LEU A 647 -38.83 0.89 -14.91
N ARG A 648 -40.08 0.46 -14.71
CA ARG A 648 -40.93 0.00 -15.82
C ARG A 648 -41.13 1.07 -16.87
N ALA A 649 -41.40 2.31 -16.47
CA ALA A 649 -41.62 3.40 -17.40
C ALA A 649 -40.37 3.68 -18.24
N VAL A 650 -39.19 3.79 -17.62
CA VAL A 650 -37.92 4.05 -18.32
C VAL A 650 -37.51 2.88 -19.22
N VAL A 651 -37.69 1.64 -18.76
CA VAL A 651 -37.39 0.44 -19.55
C VAL A 651 -38.33 0.32 -20.76
N ALA A 652 -39.62 0.53 -20.57
CA ALA A 652 -40.61 0.51 -21.64
C ALA A 652 -40.37 1.61 -22.68
N ALA A 653 -39.98 2.82 -22.25
CA ALA A 653 -39.66 3.94 -23.14
C ALA A 653 -38.50 3.63 -24.11
N HIS A 654 -37.62 2.69 -23.76
CA HIS A 654 -36.50 2.26 -24.59
C HIS A 654 -36.74 0.89 -25.25
N GLY A 655 -37.97 0.36 -25.23
CA GLY A 655 -38.31 -0.92 -25.84
C GLY A 655 -37.61 -2.14 -25.22
N ALA A 656 -37.11 -2.01 -23.98
CA ALA A 656 -36.39 -3.06 -23.28
C ALA A 656 -37.35 -3.91 -22.40
N ARG A 657 -36.89 -5.09 -21.99
CA ARG A 657 -37.61 -5.98 -21.06
C ARG A 657 -37.14 -5.74 -19.63
N LEU A 658 -38.04 -5.84 -18.65
CA LEU A 658 -37.69 -5.75 -17.23
C LEU A 658 -37.94 -7.09 -16.53
N LEU A 659 -36.94 -7.58 -15.81
CA LEU A 659 -37.05 -8.65 -14.83
C LEU A 659 -36.84 -8.06 -13.43
N VAL A 660 -37.86 -8.15 -12.59
CA VAL A 660 -37.79 -7.74 -11.18
C VAL A 660 -37.70 -9.00 -10.33
N LEU A 661 -36.74 -9.04 -9.41
CA LEU A 661 -36.55 -10.19 -8.53
C LEU A 661 -36.89 -9.83 -7.09
N ASP A 662 -37.65 -10.72 -6.44
CA ASP A 662 -38.03 -10.56 -5.05
C ASP A 662 -36.89 -10.96 -4.10
N GLY A 663 -36.85 -10.35 -2.92
CA GLY A 663 -36.01 -10.80 -1.80
C GLY A 663 -34.53 -10.37 -1.83
N ALA A 664 -34.19 -9.29 -2.55
CA ALA A 664 -32.83 -8.72 -2.61
C ALA A 664 -31.74 -9.78 -2.92
N PRO A 665 -31.83 -10.48 -4.08
CA PRO A 665 -30.92 -11.57 -4.40
C PRO A 665 -29.47 -11.09 -4.56
N SER A 666 -28.51 -12.02 -4.46
CA SER A 666 -27.12 -11.70 -4.80
C SER A 666 -26.98 -11.32 -6.27
N ALA A 667 -25.96 -10.52 -6.59
CA ALA A 667 -25.61 -10.12 -7.95
C ALA A 667 -25.61 -11.29 -8.95
N ALA A 668 -24.98 -12.40 -8.55
CA ALA A 668 -24.87 -13.59 -9.37
C ALA A 668 -26.23 -14.25 -9.62
N ARG A 669 -27.09 -14.34 -8.60
CA ARG A 669 -28.45 -14.87 -8.77
C ARG A 669 -29.28 -14.00 -9.70
N ALA A 670 -29.13 -12.69 -9.62
CA ALA A 670 -29.83 -11.75 -10.49
C ALA A 670 -29.40 -11.91 -11.96
N LEU A 671 -28.10 -11.91 -12.22
CA LEU A 671 -27.55 -12.10 -13.56
C LEU A 671 -27.89 -13.48 -14.13
N ASN A 672 -27.85 -14.53 -13.31
CA ASN A 672 -28.23 -15.88 -13.74
C ASN A 672 -29.70 -15.97 -14.12
N ALA A 673 -30.61 -15.36 -13.35
CA ALA A 673 -32.03 -15.33 -13.67
C ALA A 673 -32.29 -14.56 -14.98
N ALA A 674 -31.58 -13.44 -15.18
CA ALA A 674 -31.65 -12.68 -16.43
C ALA A 674 -31.10 -13.48 -17.62
N ALA A 675 -29.98 -14.19 -17.44
CA ALA A 675 -29.39 -15.03 -18.48
C ALA A 675 -30.32 -16.17 -18.91
N HIS A 676 -31.02 -16.82 -17.97
CA HIS A 676 -32.03 -17.83 -18.31
C HIS A 676 -33.25 -17.26 -19.04
N GLY A 677 -33.58 -15.98 -18.81
CA GLY A 677 -34.69 -15.28 -19.48
C GLY A 677 -34.32 -14.59 -20.80
N ALA A 678 -33.04 -14.63 -21.19
CA ALA A 678 -32.51 -14.04 -22.40
C ALA A 678 -32.87 -14.89 -23.63
N ARG A 679 -33.14 -14.23 -24.76
CA ARG A 679 -33.52 -14.90 -26.01
C ARG A 679 -32.41 -14.96 -27.04
N GLY A 680 -31.33 -14.21 -26.80
CA GLY A 680 -30.23 -14.04 -27.74
C GLY A 680 -29.29 -15.22 -27.78
N ARG A 681 -28.74 -15.50 -28.97
CA ARG A 681 -27.66 -16.48 -29.14
C ARG A 681 -26.40 -16.08 -28.36
N PHE A 682 -26.08 -14.80 -28.34
CA PHE A 682 -24.99 -14.23 -27.55
C PHE A 682 -25.54 -13.44 -26.36
N LEU A 683 -24.86 -13.52 -25.21
CA LEU A 683 -25.22 -12.77 -24.01
C LEU A 683 -24.11 -11.78 -23.68
N VAL A 684 -24.50 -10.54 -23.38
CA VAL A 684 -23.57 -9.50 -22.93
C VAL A 684 -24.04 -8.95 -21.58
N PHE A 685 -23.19 -9.00 -20.56
CA PHE A 685 -23.48 -8.43 -19.25
C PHE A 685 -22.99 -7.00 -19.16
N LEU A 686 -23.84 -6.10 -18.71
CA LEU A 686 -23.57 -4.66 -18.64
C LEU A 686 -24.11 -4.07 -17.34
N HIS A 687 -23.36 -3.15 -16.74
CA HIS A 687 -23.81 -2.36 -15.59
C HIS A 687 -24.49 -1.07 -16.05
N ASP A 688 -25.46 -0.58 -15.29
CA ASP A 688 -26.23 0.62 -15.62
C ASP A 688 -25.41 1.94 -15.65
N ASP A 689 -24.16 1.94 -15.21
CA ASP A 689 -23.23 3.08 -15.30
C ASP A 689 -22.28 3.04 -16.50
N VAL A 690 -22.38 2.02 -17.37
CA VAL A 690 -21.52 1.89 -18.55
C VAL A 690 -22.08 2.69 -19.72
N VAL A 691 -21.21 3.47 -20.37
CA VAL A 691 -21.53 4.18 -21.62
C VAL A 691 -20.89 3.45 -22.80
N PRO A 692 -21.67 2.77 -23.66
CA PRO A 692 -21.14 2.07 -24.82
C PRO A 692 -20.56 3.05 -25.85
N ARG A 693 -19.48 2.65 -26.53
CA ARG A 693 -18.91 3.38 -27.67
C ARG A 693 -19.51 2.88 -28.99
N PRO A 694 -19.56 3.69 -30.07
CA PRO A 694 -20.03 3.21 -31.37
C PRO A 694 -19.30 1.93 -31.82
N GLY A 695 -20.05 0.94 -32.35
CA GLY A 695 -19.51 -0.33 -32.84
C GLY A 695 -19.06 -1.35 -31.77
N TRP A 696 -19.23 -1.05 -30.48
CA TRP A 696 -18.75 -1.91 -29.38
C TRP A 696 -19.33 -3.33 -29.41
N LEU A 697 -20.62 -3.47 -29.73
CA LEU A 697 -21.33 -4.74 -29.66
C LEU A 697 -20.91 -5.67 -30.79
N ASP A 698 -20.78 -5.12 -32.01
CA ASP A 698 -20.30 -5.87 -33.16
C ASP A 698 -18.84 -6.29 -32.97
N ALA A 699 -18.00 -5.42 -32.38
CA ALA A 699 -16.63 -5.75 -32.04
C ALA A 699 -16.49 -6.89 -31.00
N LEU A 700 -17.45 -6.99 -30.06
CA LEU A 700 -17.51 -8.11 -29.11
C LEU A 700 -18.01 -9.40 -29.76
N ARG A 701 -18.96 -9.30 -30.68
CA ARG A 701 -19.61 -10.46 -31.31
C ARG A 701 -18.74 -11.08 -32.41
N ALA A 702 -18.08 -10.26 -33.22
CA ALA A 702 -17.33 -10.72 -34.39
C ALA A 702 -16.31 -11.84 -34.10
N PRO A 703 -15.51 -11.81 -33.01
CA PRO A 703 -14.60 -12.91 -32.70
C PRO A 703 -15.32 -14.21 -32.34
N ALA A 704 -16.45 -14.14 -31.63
CA ALA A 704 -17.25 -15.30 -31.26
C ALA A 704 -18.06 -15.88 -32.44
N GLU A 705 -18.37 -15.06 -33.44
CA GLU A 705 -18.97 -15.51 -34.70
C GLU A 705 -17.93 -16.12 -35.64
N ALA A 706 -16.72 -15.56 -35.69
CA ALA A 706 -15.65 -16.00 -36.58
C ALA A 706 -15.05 -17.36 -36.17
N ASP A 707 -15.01 -17.66 -34.87
CA ASP A 707 -14.45 -18.90 -34.36
C ASP A 707 -15.40 -19.57 -33.36
N PRO A 708 -16.00 -20.73 -33.70
CA PRO A 708 -16.90 -21.45 -32.80
C PRO A 708 -16.21 -22.00 -31.53
N ALA A 709 -14.87 -22.00 -31.46
CA ALA A 709 -14.13 -22.38 -30.24
C ALA A 709 -14.10 -21.25 -29.19
N VAL A 710 -14.45 -20.00 -29.57
CA VAL A 710 -14.44 -18.86 -28.66
C VAL A 710 -15.68 -18.89 -27.76
N GLY A 711 -15.47 -19.23 -26.49
CA GLY A 711 -16.54 -19.28 -25.48
C GLY A 711 -16.86 -17.95 -24.81
N VAL A 712 -15.95 -16.97 -24.82
CA VAL A 712 -16.15 -15.65 -24.19
C VAL A 712 -15.28 -14.58 -24.87
N VAL A 713 -15.83 -13.37 -25.03
CA VAL A 713 -15.10 -12.20 -25.53
C VAL A 713 -15.21 -11.08 -24.51
N GLY A 714 -14.07 -10.51 -24.11
CA GLY A 714 -14.00 -9.41 -23.15
C GLY A 714 -13.75 -8.06 -23.82
N ALA A 715 -14.34 -6.99 -23.28
CA ALA A 715 -14.03 -5.62 -23.69
C ALA A 715 -12.98 -4.96 -22.78
N LYS A 716 -12.23 -4.01 -23.34
CA LYS A 716 -11.45 -3.03 -22.59
C LYS A 716 -12.38 -1.91 -22.11
N LEU A 717 -12.53 -1.79 -20.79
CA LEU A 717 -13.28 -0.71 -20.13
C LEU A 717 -12.33 0.44 -19.76
N LEU A 718 -12.78 1.67 -19.97
CA LEU A 718 -12.01 2.88 -19.68
C LEU A 718 -12.66 3.69 -18.55
N ILE A 719 -11.83 4.40 -17.78
CA ILE A 719 -12.31 5.34 -16.77
C ILE A 719 -12.89 6.57 -17.47
N PRO A 720 -14.15 6.98 -17.18
CA PRO A 720 -14.78 8.14 -17.81
C PRO A 720 -13.93 9.41 -17.70
N GLY A 721 -13.84 10.17 -18.79
CA GLY A 721 -13.06 11.42 -18.84
C GLY A 721 -11.54 11.24 -18.88
N THR A 722 -11.05 10.00 -18.97
CA THR A 722 -9.61 9.70 -19.09
C THR A 722 -9.35 8.76 -20.28
N LEU A 723 -8.08 8.62 -20.67
CA LEU A 723 -7.63 7.55 -21.54
C LEU A 723 -7.08 6.35 -20.75
N GLN A 724 -7.49 6.15 -19.49
CA GLN A 724 -6.96 5.07 -18.66
C GLN A 724 -7.89 3.85 -18.65
N VAL A 725 -7.28 2.66 -18.66
CA VAL A 725 -7.94 1.37 -18.56
C VAL A 725 -8.46 1.15 -17.15
N GLN A 726 -9.76 0.94 -17.03
CA GLN A 726 -10.41 0.48 -15.81
C GLN A 726 -10.29 -1.05 -15.68
N HIS A 727 -10.53 -1.76 -16.78
CA HIS A 727 -10.52 -3.23 -16.83
C HIS A 727 -10.19 -3.72 -18.24
N ALA A 728 -9.27 -4.68 -18.37
CA ALA A 728 -8.94 -5.32 -19.64
C ALA A 728 -8.44 -6.74 -19.37
N GLY A 729 -9.38 -7.60 -18.99
CA GLY A 729 -9.08 -8.96 -18.54
C GLY A 729 -8.62 -9.04 -17.09
N LEU A 730 -8.64 -10.27 -16.59
CA LEU A 730 -8.22 -10.63 -15.24
C LEU A 730 -7.06 -11.61 -15.35
N ALA A 731 -6.02 -11.38 -14.57
CA ALA A 731 -5.04 -12.40 -14.28
C ALA A 731 -5.31 -12.98 -12.90
N PHE A 732 -5.09 -14.28 -12.79
CA PHE A 732 -5.11 -14.96 -11.51
C PHE A 732 -3.66 -15.06 -11.05
N GLY A 733 -3.35 -14.36 -9.96
CA GLY A 733 -2.02 -14.44 -9.36
C GLY A 733 -1.75 -15.84 -8.81
N ALA A 734 -0.55 -16.05 -8.27
CA ALA A 734 -0.22 -17.29 -7.56
C ALA A 734 -1.23 -17.63 -6.43
N THR A 735 -1.92 -16.61 -5.89
CA THR A 735 -2.98 -16.72 -4.89
C THR A 735 -4.36 -17.07 -5.46
N ARG A 736 -4.50 -17.25 -6.77
CA ARG A 736 -5.76 -17.40 -7.51
C ARG A 736 -6.80 -16.30 -7.22
N THR A 737 -6.37 -15.19 -6.65
CA THR A 737 -7.18 -13.98 -6.56
C THR A 737 -7.15 -13.31 -7.94
N PRO A 738 -8.31 -13.04 -8.55
CA PRO A 738 -8.35 -12.28 -9.79
C PRO A 738 -7.94 -10.83 -9.53
N TYR A 739 -7.04 -10.30 -10.36
CA TYR A 739 -6.71 -8.88 -10.39
C TYR A 739 -6.74 -8.37 -11.84
N PRO A 740 -7.10 -7.09 -12.07
CA PRO A 740 -7.14 -6.53 -13.41
C PRO A 740 -5.73 -6.36 -13.98
N LEU A 741 -5.47 -6.95 -15.14
CA LEU A 741 -4.12 -7.07 -15.71
C LEU A 741 -3.51 -5.72 -16.14
N TYR A 742 -4.34 -4.72 -16.44
CA TYR A 742 -3.93 -3.44 -17.04
C TYR A 742 -4.57 -2.21 -16.38
N GLN A 743 -5.02 -2.31 -15.14
CA GLN A 743 -5.67 -1.18 -14.47
C GLN A 743 -4.72 0.03 -14.38
N GLY A 744 -5.20 1.19 -14.84
CA GLY A 744 -4.47 2.47 -14.85
C GLY A 744 -3.57 2.69 -16.05
N TRP A 745 -3.48 1.74 -16.99
CA TRP A 745 -2.66 1.87 -18.20
C TRP A 745 -3.37 2.73 -19.24
N ASN A 746 -2.64 3.31 -20.20
CA ASN A 746 -3.27 4.08 -21.29
C ASN A 746 -4.10 3.17 -22.21
N ALA A 747 -5.14 3.72 -22.83
CA ALA A 747 -6.11 3.00 -23.65
C ALA A 747 -5.46 2.31 -24.86
N ASP A 748 -4.42 2.95 -25.41
CA ASP A 748 -3.64 2.48 -26.57
C ASP A 748 -2.56 1.46 -26.20
N HIS A 749 -2.41 1.14 -24.91
CA HIS A 749 -1.56 0.04 -24.50
C HIS A 749 -2.15 -1.29 -25.03
N PRO A 750 -1.34 -2.18 -25.64
CA PRO A 750 -1.81 -3.49 -26.10
C PRO A 750 -2.61 -4.22 -25.03
#